data_AF-L0G794-F1
#
_entry.id   AF-L0G794-F1
#
_cell.length_a   1.000
_cell.length_b   1.000
_cell.length_c   1.000
_cell.angle_alpha   90.00
_cell.angle_beta   90.00
_cell.angle_gamma   90.00
#
_symmetry.space_group_name_H-M   'P 1'
#
loop_
_entity.id
_entity.type
_entity.pdbx_description
1 polymer ?
#
loop_
_entity_poly.entity_id
_entity_poly.type
_entity_poly.pdbx_seq_one_letter_code
_entity_poly.pdbx_strand_id
1 'polypeptide(L)'
;MHANKCSNYGHFIGQKHCGKLMDMTKANRIPALIILLLCCLPAFTWAQSGDQILDGIGETDLIARYRLDKDAKDWSRNNLHAQLKGHGTSFVKDETFSSVLALSGEKGAFVSIPPETLRGLESMSISCWVFLMENAPGQLLFNIGSETENRLLMAPSGTEDGKTALALLTTPSGKKYVLEGKPLETGKWHHLTLVLDIPDKVARYYLNGEKTAEITAPLDLTSLFESTPSPSFVTIGKPASPDDPYLKAKLHDFRIYRTPLTAGQVANIHRNALQGEGESRVNEQKQPEDDLQVFAEGHPQLYSEYLTGVDDVQVATETGHLPRLPRYVNGTYRDGINGPKVRVIWPAPKDNHQVQEPGKYTVKGKIAGSSIVPVATVTIKEKVDEAVPEQSLEAFGLDAVSLETDIHGHSSKFIENRDKFISTLAGTNPDDFLYMFRNAFGQEQPAGAVPLGVWDSQETKLRGHATGHYLTAIAQAYASTGYDTALQANFADKMAYMVNTLYNLSQMAGKPSAEADGHNADPTAVPMGPGKDFYDSDLSEEGIRTDYWNWGEGYISAYPPDQFIMLEHGAKYGGQKDQVWAPYYTLHKILAGLMDIYEVSGNEKALSVAKGMGTWVAARLDKLPTSTLISMWNTYIAGEFGGMNEAMARLYRITGSSRYLAAAKLFDNITVFYGNADHDHGLAKNVDTFRGLHANQHIPQIMGALEMYRDTESAPYFHIADNFWHIATNDYMYSIGGVAGARTPANAECFTTEPATLYEFGFSAGGQNETCATYNMLKLSRNLFLFQQDPAYMDYYERGLYNHILASVAKDSPANTYHVPLRPGSIKQFGNPKMKGFTCCNGTAIESSTKLQNSIYFKSVDDQSLYVNLFVPSTLHWKERNLTIVQSTAFPKEDHTRLTVQGKGKFVLKIRVPQWATEGIKVSINGKPAQVDAVPGTYATIQRKWKNGDTIDINIPFQFHLEPVMDQQNIASLFYGPVLLAAQEEEPRKEWRKVTLNAKNIGATINGNPEALEFTIDGVTYKPFYETYGRHSVYLDVTLED
;
A
#
# COMPACT_ATOMS: atom_id res chain seq x y z
N MET A 1 43.11 25.14 52.19
CA MET A 1 44.29 24.91 53.06
C MET A 1 44.99 23.63 52.61
N HIS A 2 46.30 23.48 52.86
CA HIS A 2 47.07 22.25 52.56
C HIS A 2 47.13 21.28 53.76
N ALA A 3 47.13 19.97 53.49
CA ALA A 3 47.92 18.90 54.16
C ALA A 3 47.63 17.56 53.42
N ASN A 4 48.61 16.79 52.90
CA ASN A 4 49.64 15.95 53.57
C ASN A 4 49.04 14.74 54.34
N LYS A 5 49.53 13.49 54.23
CA LYS A 5 50.85 12.90 53.82
C LYS A 5 50.64 11.47 53.22
N CYS A 6 51.50 10.94 52.32
CA CYS A 6 52.64 10.01 52.56
C CYS A 6 52.35 8.80 53.51
N SER A 7 52.76 7.54 53.30
CA SER A 7 53.54 6.81 52.26
C SER A 7 53.50 5.26 52.58
N ASN A 8 54.31 4.25 52.15
CA ASN A 8 55.63 4.13 51.47
C ASN A 8 55.94 2.63 51.04
N TYR A 9 56.52 2.36 49.85
CA TYR A 9 57.29 1.15 49.41
C TYR A 9 56.60 -0.26 49.37
N GLY A 10 57.02 -1.27 48.57
CA GLY A 10 57.97 -1.29 47.42
C GLY A 10 58.49 -2.70 46.97
N HIS A 11 58.79 -2.88 45.66
CA HIS A 11 59.50 -4.01 44.99
C HIS A 11 58.86 -5.44 45.03
N PHE A 12 59.19 -6.46 44.20
CA PHE A 12 60.42 -6.84 43.45
C PHE A 12 60.19 -7.58 42.08
N ILE A 13 61.00 -7.22 41.06
CA ILE A 13 61.58 -7.97 39.89
C ILE A 13 60.79 -9.04 39.06
N GLY A 14 60.94 -8.95 37.71
CA GLY A 14 60.89 -10.09 36.75
C GLY A 14 60.59 -9.71 35.28
N GLN A 15 61.50 -9.11 34.49
CA GLN A 15 62.34 -9.81 33.47
C GLN A 15 61.66 -11.03 32.81
N LYS A 16 61.48 -11.16 31.47
CA LYS A 16 62.23 -10.71 30.26
C LYS A 16 61.32 -10.89 28.99
N HIS A 17 61.65 -10.53 27.73
CA HIS A 17 62.89 -10.03 27.09
C HIS A 17 62.65 -9.11 25.86
N CYS A 18 63.64 -9.03 24.95
CA CYS A 18 63.79 -8.27 23.71
C CYS A 18 63.30 -9.03 22.44
N GLY A 19 63.20 -8.41 21.24
CA GLY A 19 63.30 -6.99 20.88
C GLY A 19 63.94 -6.71 19.49
N LYS A 20 64.28 -5.42 19.25
CA LYS A 20 65.04 -4.81 18.12
C LYS A 20 64.39 -4.85 16.72
N LEU A 21 64.24 -3.74 15.98
CA LEU A 21 65.18 -2.68 15.52
C LEU A 21 66.24 -3.15 14.51
N MET A 22 66.09 -2.71 13.26
CA MET A 22 67.16 -2.02 12.54
C MET A 22 66.60 -1.06 11.46
N ASP A 23 67.43 -0.09 11.08
CA ASP A 23 67.11 1.07 10.23
C ASP A 23 68.16 1.18 9.11
N MET A 24 67.77 1.61 7.90
CA MET A 24 68.71 2.01 6.84
C MET A 24 68.06 2.94 5.81
N THR A 25 68.80 3.98 5.40
CA THR A 25 68.32 5.07 4.55
C THR A 25 68.95 5.06 3.15
N LYS A 26 68.17 5.45 2.11
CA LYS A 26 68.41 6.68 1.29
C LYS A 26 67.53 6.81 0.02
N ALA A 27 66.78 7.90 0.01
CA ALA A 27 66.48 8.83 -1.10
C ALA A 27 66.27 8.32 -2.55
N ASN A 28 65.07 8.60 -3.09
CA ASN A 28 64.97 9.49 -4.27
C ASN A 28 63.54 10.05 -4.52
N ARG A 29 63.49 11.30 -5.03
CA ARG A 29 62.32 12.04 -5.59
C ARG A 29 61.23 12.55 -4.60
N ILE A 30 60.45 13.52 -5.11
CA ILE A 30 59.75 14.64 -4.43
C ILE A 30 58.57 15.07 -5.36
N PRO A 31 57.40 15.62 -4.92
CA PRO A 31 56.67 15.56 -3.64
C PRO A 31 55.17 15.13 -3.84
N ALA A 32 54.31 15.51 -2.87
CA ALA A 32 52.88 15.81 -3.00
C ALA A 32 51.84 14.69 -3.22
N LEU A 33 51.22 14.23 -2.12
CA LEU A 33 49.77 14.41 -1.88
C LEU A 33 49.39 14.13 -0.41
N ILE A 34 49.32 15.16 0.44
CA ILE A 34 48.66 15.09 1.77
C ILE A 34 47.97 16.43 2.04
N ILE A 35 46.67 16.50 1.71
CA ILE A 35 45.57 17.36 2.21
C ILE A 35 44.41 17.14 1.19
N LEU A 36 43.76 15.96 1.27
CA LEU A 36 42.48 15.63 0.60
C LEU A 36 42.09 14.17 0.93
N LEU A 37 41.67 13.92 2.17
CA LEU A 37 41.14 12.60 2.60
C LEU A 37 40.29 12.72 3.88
N LEU A 38 39.39 13.70 3.91
CA LEU A 38 38.41 13.91 5.00
C LEU A 38 37.02 14.39 4.51
N CYS A 39 36.81 14.44 3.19
CA CYS A 39 35.54 14.80 2.56
C CYS A 39 35.23 13.78 1.45
N CYS A 40 34.65 12.63 1.82
CA CYS A 40 33.90 11.69 0.98
C CYS A 40 33.54 10.43 1.80
N LEU A 41 32.75 10.61 2.86
CA LEU A 41 31.93 9.50 3.36
C LEU A 41 30.64 9.50 2.53
N PRO A 42 30.33 8.43 1.77
CA PRO A 42 29.03 8.33 1.13
C PRO A 42 27.98 8.20 2.23
N ALA A 43 26.96 9.07 2.19
CA ALA A 43 25.79 8.90 3.04
C ALA A 43 25.02 7.66 2.55
N PHE A 44 25.24 6.53 3.22
CA PHE A 44 24.44 5.33 3.01
C PHE A 44 22.98 5.65 3.34
N THR A 45 22.11 5.57 2.33
CA THR A 45 20.66 5.55 2.57
C THR A 45 20.30 4.20 3.16
N TRP A 46 20.18 4.14 4.48
CA TRP A 46 19.68 2.96 5.17
C TRP A 46 18.21 2.77 4.81
N ALA A 47 17.90 1.74 4.02
CA ALA A 47 16.55 1.18 4.00
C ALA A 47 16.19 0.74 5.43
N GLN A 48 14.94 0.93 5.86
CA GLN A 48 14.53 0.64 7.23
C GLN A 48 14.84 -0.83 7.60
N SER A 49 15.69 -1.03 8.62
CA SER A 49 16.13 -2.35 9.03
C SER A 49 15.09 -3.06 9.90
N GLY A 50 14.50 -4.10 9.34
CA GLY A 50 13.63 -5.06 10.01
C GLY A 50 13.68 -6.41 9.28
N ASP A 51 13.18 -7.46 9.94
CA ASP A 51 13.24 -8.83 9.44
C ASP A 51 12.15 -9.09 8.38
N GLN A 52 12.27 -8.39 7.25
CA GLN A 52 11.60 -8.75 6.00
C GLN A 52 11.94 -10.21 5.62
N ILE A 53 11.21 -10.80 4.67
CA ILE A 53 11.57 -12.15 4.19
C ILE A 53 12.93 -12.08 3.45
N LEU A 54 13.99 -12.57 4.11
CA LEU A 54 15.38 -12.35 3.70
C LEU A 54 15.85 -13.28 2.57
N ASP A 55 15.15 -13.26 1.43
CA ASP A 55 15.53 -13.95 0.18
C ASP A 55 15.69 -13.00 -1.04
N GLY A 56 15.23 -11.75 -0.93
CA GLY A 56 15.28 -10.76 -2.01
C GLY A 56 14.06 -10.77 -2.93
N ILE A 57 12.92 -11.24 -2.41
CA ILE A 57 11.61 -11.26 -3.06
C ILE A 57 10.66 -10.47 -2.16
N GLY A 58 9.67 -9.76 -2.73
CA GLY A 58 8.73 -8.96 -1.94
C GLY A 58 7.93 -9.82 -0.96
N GLU A 59 7.58 -9.30 0.23
CA GLU A 59 6.78 -10.08 1.18
C GLU A 59 5.40 -10.45 0.60
N THR A 60 4.81 -9.54 -0.20
CA THR A 60 3.54 -9.75 -0.89
C THR A 60 3.62 -10.76 -2.04
N ASP A 61 4.82 -11.04 -2.55
CA ASP A 61 5.05 -12.04 -3.60
C ASP A 61 4.97 -13.48 -3.09
N LEU A 62 5.28 -13.69 -1.81
CA LEU A 62 5.19 -15.00 -1.17
C LEU A 62 3.74 -15.32 -0.79
N ILE A 63 3.14 -16.28 -1.49
CA ILE A 63 1.77 -16.73 -1.22
C ILE A 63 1.74 -17.60 0.04
N ALA A 64 2.66 -18.57 0.14
CA ALA A 64 2.74 -19.51 1.24
C ALA A 64 4.16 -20.03 1.44
N ARG A 65 4.56 -20.27 2.69
CA ARG A 65 5.86 -20.87 3.04
C ARG A 65 5.73 -21.80 4.23
N TYR A 66 6.09 -23.07 4.05
CA TYR A 66 6.11 -24.08 5.11
C TYR A 66 7.56 -24.44 5.39
N ARG A 67 8.09 -24.05 6.56
CA ARG A 67 9.46 -24.43 6.97
C ARG A 67 9.62 -25.94 7.09
N LEU A 68 8.54 -26.64 7.47
CA LEU A 68 8.48 -28.10 7.65
C LEU A 68 9.54 -28.64 8.63
N ASP A 69 9.97 -27.82 9.60
CA ASP A 69 10.96 -28.16 10.63
C ASP A 69 10.32 -28.71 11.91
N LYS A 70 9.20 -28.10 12.35
CA LYS A 70 8.46 -28.46 13.57
C LYS A 70 6.95 -28.67 13.37
N ASP A 71 6.38 -28.02 12.36
CA ASP A 71 4.95 -28.01 12.06
C ASP A 71 4.70 -27.80 10.55
N ALA A 72 3.42 -27.72 10.15
CA ALA A 72 2.98 -27.45 8.79
C ALA A 72 2.28 -26.08 8.66
N LYS A 73 2.55 -25.14 9.58
CA LYS A 73 1.99 -23.79 9.52
C LYS A 73 2.62 -22.99 8.38
N ASP A 74 1.81 -22.11 7.83
CA ASP A 74 2.23 -21.15 6.81
C ASP A 74 2.90 -19.94 7.49
N TRP A 75 4.14 -19.66 7.09
CA TRP A 75 5.01 -18.61 7.59
C TRP A 75 4.91 -17.32 6.75
N SER A 76 4.23 -17.33 5.59
CA SER A 76 4.04 -16.14 4.75
C SER A 76 3.14 -15.07 5.38
N ARG A 77 2.53 -15.36 6.54
CA ARG A 77 1.57 -14.51 7.27
C ARG A 77 0.20 -14.41 6.58
N ASN A 78 -0.01 -15.08 5.43
CA ASN A 78 -1.33 -15.24 4.79
C ASN A 78 -2.22 -16.30 5.46
N ASN A 79 -1.67 -17.08 6.40
CA ASN A 79 -2.35 -18.11 7.19
C ASN A 79 -2.95 -19.26 6.36
N LEU A 80 -2.31 -19.59 5.23
CA LEU A 80 -2.69 -20.70 4.35
C LEU A 80 -2.09 -22.03 4.87
N HIS A 81 -2.31 -22.33 6.15
CA HIS A 81 -1.68 -23.44 6.86
C HIS A 81 -1.96 -24.81 6.21
N ALA A 82 -0.93 -25.64 6.10
CA ALA A 82 -1.04 -26.97 5.53
C ALA A 82 -1.42 -28.02 6.60
N GLN A 83 -1.95 -29.15 6.13
CA GLN A 83 -2.40 -30.25 6.97
C GLN A 83 -1.63 -31.53 6.63
N LEU A 84 -0.94 -32.11 7.61
CA LEU A 84 -0.39 -33.46 7.51
C LEU A 84 -1.52 -34.50 7.48
N LYS A 85 -1.33 -35.58 6.73
CA LYS A 85 -2.30 -36.67 6.52
C LYS A 85 -1.60 -38.02 6.64
N GLY A 86 -2.27 -38.98 7.27
CA GLY A 86 -1.76 -40.34 7.49
C GLY A 86 -0.78 -40.45 8.66
N HIS A 87 -0.54 -41.68 9.13
CA HIS A 87 0.38 -41.93 10.26
C HIS A 87 1.86 -41.91 9.84
N GLY A 88 2.16 -41.99 8.55
CA GLY A 88 3.51 -41.98 7.98
C GLY A 88 4.16 -40.60 7.82
N THR A 89 3.61 -39.56 8.47
CA THR A 89 4.15 -38.19 8.47
C THR A 89 4.74 -37.87 9.84
N SER A 90 6.01 -37.51 9.93
CA SER A 90 6.66 -37.19 11.21
C SER A 90 7.80 -36.19 11.07
N PHE A 91 8.02 -35.34 12.08
CA PHE A 91 9.21 -34.50 12.14
C PHE A 91 10.38 -35.29 12.73
N VAL A 92 11.52 -35.26 12.04
CA VAL A 92 12.73 -36.03 12.38
C VAL A 92 13.95 -35.13 12.37
N LYS A 93 14.95 -35.45 13.20
CA LYS A 93 16.23 -34.72 13.18
C LYS A 93 16.97 -34.90 11.85
N ASP A 94 17.69 -33.86 11.45
CA ASP A 94 18.51 -33.83 10.24
C ASP A 94 19.83 -33.09 10.48
N GLU A 95 20.88 -33.50 9.78
CA GLU A 95 22.23 -32.93 9.93
C GLU A 95 22.39 -31.58 9.22
N THR A 96 21.58 -31.29 8.18
CA THR A 96 21.64 -30.02 7.43
C THR A 96 20.67 -28.98 8.02
N PHE A 97 19.42 -29.36 8.28
CA PHE A 97 18.36 -28.41 8.68
C PHE A 97 17.90 -28.56 10.14
N SER A 98 18.64 -29.31 10.98
CA SER A 98 18.31 -29.66 12.38
C SER A 98 17.05 -30.52 12.58
N SER A 99 15.93 -30.17 11.96
CA SER A 99 14.66 -30.91 12.00
C SER A 99 13.88 -30.70 10.71
N VAL A 100 13.23 -31.75 10.20
CA VAL A 100 12.54 -31.77 8.89
C VAL A 100 11.35 -32.74 8.89
N LEU A 101 10.38 -32.53 7.99
CA LEU A 101 9.27 -33.47 7.77
C LEU A 101 9.74 -34.68 6.96
N ALA A 102 9.58 -35.88 7.51
CA ALA A 102 9.71 -37.14 6.78
C ALA A 102 8.35 -37.69 6.37
N LEU A 103 8.25 -38.14 5.12
CA LEU A 103 7.18 -38.97 4.57
C LEU A 103 7.69 -40.41 4.42
N SER A 104 6.98 -41.38 5.00
CA SER A 104 7.41 -42.80 5.01
C SER A 104 7.23 -43.54 3.67
N GLY A 105 6.45 -42.98 2.75
CA GLY A 105 5.96 -43.69 1.55
C GLY A 105 4.76 -44.61 1.80
N GLU A 106 4.19 -44.63 3.01
CA GLU A 106 2.99 -45.42 3.32
C GLU A 106 1.72 -44.81 2.70
N LYS A 107 0.74 -45.67 2.38
CA LYS A 107 -0.51 -45.24 1.73
C LYS A 107 -1.29 -44.26 2.62
N GLY A 108 -1.37 -43.02 2.16
CA GLY A 108 -2.06 -41.92 2.85
C GLY A 108 -1.13 -40.98 3.62
N ALA A 109 0.19 -41.18 3.61
CA ALA A 109 1.18 -40.26 4.18
C ALA A 109 1.48 -39.10 3.21
N PHE A 110 0.85 -37.94 3.40
CA PHE A 110 1.03 -36.77 2.52
C PHE A 110 0.73 -35.43 3.22
N VAL A 111 1.04 -34.31 2.56
CA VAL A 111 0.65 -32.96 3.00
C VAL A 111 -0.43 -32.41 2.09
N SER A 112 -1.45 -31.77 2.65
CA SER A 112 -2.50 -31.04 1.93
C SER A 112 -2.38 -29.55 2.19
N ILE A 113 -2.38 -28.73 1.14
CA ILE A 113 -2.29 -27.27 1.20
C ILE A 113 -3.66 -26.65 0.80
N PRO A 114 -4.09 -25.51 1.39
CA PRO A 114 -5.35 -24.86 1.01
C PRO A 114 -5.34 -24.39 -0.45
N PRO A 115 -6.36 -24.71 -1.26
CA PRO A 115 -6.41 -24.30 -2.67
C PRO A 115 -6.55 -22.79 -2.89
N GLU A 116 -6.88 -22.05 -1.83
CA GLU A 116 -6.66 -20.60 -1.70
C GLU A 116 -5.30 -20.13 -2.27
N THR A 117 -4.23 -20.93 -2.14
CA THR A 117 -2.89 -20.59 -2.65
C THR A 117 -2.81 -20.48 -4.17
N LEU A 118 -3.81 -20.95 -4.93
CA LEU A 118 -3.81 -20.94 -6.39
C LEU A 118 -4.65 -19.81 -7.02
N ARG A 119 -5.29 -18.96 -6.20
CA ARG A 119 -6.27 -17.99 -6.71
C ARG A 119 -5.62 -16.76 -7.36
N GLY A 120 -6.16 -16.37 -8.52
CA GLY A 120 -5.79 -15.17 -9.28
C GLY A 120 -4.37 -15.16 -9.83
N LEU A 121 -3.64 -16.29 -9.83
CA LEU A 121 -2.23 -16.32 -10.21
C LEU A 121 -2.03 -16.02 -11.69
N GLU A 122 -1.31 -14.93 -11.98
CA GLU A 122 -0.87 -14.64 -13.34
C GLU A 122 0.39 -15.43 -13.72
N SER A 123 1.27 -15.69 -12.76
CA SER A 123 2.44 -16.58 -12.89
C SER A 123 2.69 -17.25 -11.54
N MET A 124 3.58 -18.25 -11.49
CA MET A 124 3.81 -18.99 -10.25
C MET A 124 5.21 -19.59 -10.19
N SER A 125 5.83 -19.51 -9.01
CA SER A 125 7.05 -20.25 -8.71
C SER A 125 6.87 -21.13 -7.47
N ILE A 126 7.31 -22.38 -7.54
CA ILE A 126 7.28 -23.35 -6.42
C ILE A 126 8.72 -23.75 -6.11
N SER A 127 9.17 -23.56 -4.87
CA SER A 127 10.50 -23.94 -4.39
C SER A 127 10.41 -24.93 -3.23
N CYS A 128 11.34 -25.88 -3.13
CA CYS A 128 11.34 -26.90 -2.08
C CYS A 128 12.73 -27.53 -1.89
N TRP A 129 13.12 -27.82 -0.65
CA TRP A 129 14.22 -28.74 -0.37
C TRP A 129 13.69 -30.16 -0.16
N VAL A 130 14.30 -31.12 -0.86
CA VAL A 130 13.92 -32.54 -0.79
C VAL A 130 15.14 -33.45 -0.61
N PHE A 131 15.02 -34.40 0.30
CA PHE A 131 15.96 -35.51 0.48
C PHE A 131 15.26 -36.80 0.03
N LEU A 132 15.54 -37.25 -1.18
CA LEU A 132 14.90 -38.46 -1.72
C LEU A 132 15.49 -39.70 -1.03
N MET A 133 14.66 -40.48 -0.33
CA MET A 133 15.11 -41.69 0.37
C MET A 133 15.05 -42.95 -0.52
N GLU A 134 14.23 -42.94 -1.58
CA GLU A 134 14.06 -44.07 -2.49
C GLU A 134 13.83 -43.58 -3.94
N ASN A 135 14.51 -44.17 -4.92
CA ASN A 135 14.43 -43.74 -6.33
C ASN A 135 13.40 -44.58 -7.11
N ALA A 136 12.15 -44.52 -6.66
CA ALA A 136 11.02 -45.20 -7.29
C ALA A 136 10.34 -44.28 -8.33
N PRO A 137 10.13 -44.74 -9.59
CA PRO A 137 9.32 -44.02 -10.57
C PRO A 137 7.88 -43.80 -10.09
N GLY A 138 7.22 -42.76 -10.60
CA GLY A 138 5.81 -42.46 -10.31
C GLY A 138 5.57 -41.77 -8.95
N GLN A 139 6.54 -41.74 -8.04
CA GLN A 139 6.46 -40.91 -6.83
C GLN A 139 6.39 -39.43 -7.21
N LEU A 140 5.46 -38.68 -6.60
CA LEU A 140 5.26 -37.26 -6.84
C LEU A 140 5.75 -36.42 -5.65
N LEU A 141 6.59 -35.41 -5.92
CA LEU A 141 6.88 -34.37 -4.96
C LEU A 141 5.63 -33.53 -4.70
N PHE A 142 5.02 -32.98 -5.74
CA PHE A 142 3.72 -32.31 -5.64
C PHE A 142 2.76 -32.72 -6.76
N ASN A 143 1.48 -32.64 -6.44
CA ASN A 143 0.34 -32.91 -7.29
C ASN A 143 -0.70 -31.81 -7.04
N ILE A 144 -0.93 -30.98 -8.06
CA ILE A 144 -1.74 -29.76 -8.04
C ILE A 144 -2.73 -29.82 -9.20
N GLY A 145 -3.98 -29.44 -9.01
CA GLY A 145 -4.95 -29.39 -10.11
C GLY A 145 -6.40 -29.46 -9.65
N SER A 146 -7.28 -29.85 -10.58
CA SER A 146 -8.70 -30.12 -10.35
C SER A 146 -9.01 -31.62 -10.46
N GLU A 147 -10.24 -32.02 -10.15
CA GLU A 147 -10.68 -33.42 -10.35
C GLU A 147 -10.88 -33.78 -11.84
N THR A 148 -11.17 -32.78 -12.68
CA THR A 148 -11.01 -32.87 -14.15
C THR A 148 -9.51 -32.86 -14.53
N GLU A 149 -9.17 -33.42 -15.71
CA GLU A 149 -7.81 -33.75 -16.21
C GLU A 149 -6.68 -32.70 -16.07
N ASN A 150 -6.97 -31.45 -15.71
CA ASN A 150 -5.98 -30.40 -15.47
C ASN A 150 -5.12 -30.75 -14.25
N ARG A 151 -3.83 -30.99 -14.46
CA ARG A 151 -2.87 -31.22 -13.36
C ARG A 151 -1.50 -30.64 -13.68
N LEU A 152 -0.85 -30.12 -12.66
CA LEU A 152 0.57 -29.82 -12.57
C LEU A 152 1.21 -30.78 -11.57
N LEU A 153 2.09 -31.64 -12.06
CA LEU A 153 2.77 -32.69 -11.30
C LEU A 153 4.29 -32.46 -11.33
N MET A 154 4.98 -32.80 -10.25
CA MET A 154 6.44 -32.97 -10.24
C MET A 154 6.84 -34.35 -9.73
N ALA A 155 7.54 -35.14 -10.55
CA ALA A 155 8.05 -36.47 -10.21
C ALA A 155 9.60 -36.47 -10.17
N PRO A 156 10.25 -36.46 -9.00
CA PRO A 156 11.71 -36.33 -8.89
C PRO A 156 12.50 -37.52 -9.48
N SER A 157 11.85 -38.69 -9.61
CA SER A 157 12.41 -39.91 -10.20
C SER A 157 12.02 -40.16 -11.67
N GLY A 158 11.15 -39.31 -12.23
CA GLY A 158 10.44 -39.59 -13.49
C GLY A 158 9.29 -40.59 -13.32
N THR A 159 8.63 -40.93 -14.43
CA THR A 159 7.41 -41.77 -14.45
C THR A 159 7.59 -43.16 -15.09
N GLU A 160 8.67 -43.41 -15.84
CA GLU A 160 8.96 -44.70 -16.48
C GLU A 160 10.48 -44.86 -16.74
N ASP A 161 10.92 -45.95 -17.40
CA ASP A 161 12.33 -46.34 -17.57
C ASP A 161 13.14 -45.38 -18.46
N GLY A 162 13.56 -44.27 -17.87
CA GLY A 162 14.42 -43.24 -18.45
C GLY A 162 14.98 -42.23 -17.43
N LYS A 163 14.36 -42.12 -16.24
CA LYS A 163 14.81 -41.33 -15.08
C LYS A 163 15.31 -39.91 -15.41
N THR A 164 14.40 -39.06 -15.89
CA THR A 164 14.51 -37.60 -15.84
C THR A 164 13.57 -37.05 -14.75
N ALA A 165 13.94 -35.97 -14.07
CA ALA A 165 13.04 -35.30 -13.14
C ALA A 165 11.95 -34.61 -13.95
N LEU A 166 10.69 -34.99 -13.75
CA LEU A 166 9.59 -34.62 -14.63
C LEU A 166 8.73 -33.53 -13.99
N ALA A 167 8.56 -32.38 -14.65
CA ALA A 167 7.36 -31.56 -14.43
C ALA A 167 6.40 -31.77 -15.61
N LEU A 168 5.21 -32.31 -15.32
CA LEU A 168 4.15 -32.55 -16.29
C LEU A 168 2.99 -31.61 -16.01
N LEU A 169 2.51 -30.93 -17.06
CA LEU A 169 1.32 -30.10 -16.99
C LEU A 169 0.32 -30.45 -18.10
N THR A 170 -0.89 -30.84 -17.71
CA THR A 170 -2.03 -31.11 -18.60
C THR A 170 -2.99 -29.92 -18.57
N THR A 171 -3.40 -29.45 -19.75
CA THR A 171 -4.38 -28.36 -19.94
C THR A 171 -5.81 -28.88 -20.19
N PRO A 172 -6.86 -28.03 -20.15
CA PRO A 172 -8.24 -28.42 -20.47
C PRO A 172 -8.43 -29.05 -21.86
N SER A 173 -7.50 -28.81 -22.79
CA SER A 173 -7.48 -29.40 -24.12
C SER A 173 -6.92 -30.84 -24.18
N GLY A 174 -6.48 -31.40 -23.05
CA GLY A 174 -5.70 -32.63 -22.98
C GLY A 174 -4.25 -32.49 -23.44
N LYS A 175 -3.84 -31.33 -24.00
CA LYS A 175 -2.45 -31.05 -24.36
C LYS A 175 -1.57 -31.07 -23.11
N LYS A 176 -0.49 -31.85 -23.20
CA LYS A 176 0.55 -32.01 -22.17
C LYS A 176 1.78 -31.19 -22.53
N TYR A 177 2.37 -30.55 -21.52
CA TYR A 177 3.69 -29.95 -21.56
C TYR A 177 4.60 -30.71 -20.59
N VAL A 178 5.79 -31.08 -21.06
CA VAL A 178 6.71 -31.95 -20.32
C VAL A 178 8.08 -31.28 -20.23
N LEU A 179 8.54 -31.06 -19.00
CA LEU A 179 9.81 -30.43 -18.68
C LEU A 179 10.71 -31.49 -18.02
N GLU A 180 11.69 -31.97 -18.77
CA GLU A 180 12.62 -33.02 -18.34
C GLU A 180 13.93 -32.43 -17.80
N GLY A 181 14.14 -32.57 -16.49
CA GLY A 181 15.33 -32.15 -15.78
C GLY A 181 16.26 -33.30 -15.37
N LYS A 182 17.42 -32.96 -14.80
CA LYS A 182 18.36 -33.95 -14.22
C LYS A 182 17.65 -34.74 -13.09
N PRO A 183 17.74 -36.07 -13.04
CA PRO A 183 17.19 -36.86 -11.93
C PRO A 183 17.88 -36.54 -10.60
N LEU A 184 17.16 -36.71 -9.50
CA LEU A 184 17.71 -36.51 -8.17
C LEU A 184 18.52 -37.73 -7.69
N GLU A 185 19.65 -37.46 -7.05
CA GLU A 185 20.40 -38.48 -6.31
C GLU A 185 19.73 -38.78 -4.97
N THR A 186 19.47 -40.06 -4.68
CA THR A 186 19.00 -40.51 -3.36
C THR A 186 20.08 -40.36 -2.28
N GLY A 187 19.66 -40.07 -1.05
CA GLY A 187 20.57 -39.94 0.08
C GLY A 187 21.27 -38.59 0.19
N LYS A 188 20.80 -37.57 -0.54
CA LYS A 188 21.30 -36.19 -0.51
C LYS A 188 20.13 -35.20 -0.52
N TRP A 189 20.35 -34.02 0.04
CA TRP A 189 19.47 -32.86 -0.12
C TRP A 189 19.64 -32.24 -1.51
N HIS A 190 18.52 -31.89 -2.15
CA HIS A 190 18.47 -31.08 -3.36
C HIS A 190 17.47 -29.94 -3.17
N HIS A 191 17.80 -28.75 -3.65
CA HIS A 191 16.86 -27.63 -3.77
C HIS A 191 16.26 -27.62 -5.18
N LEU A 192 14.95 -27.66 -5.27
CA LEU A 192 14.19 -27.64 -6.52
C LEU A 192 13.42 -26.34 -6.63
N THR A 193 13.41 -25.75 -7.84
CA THR A 193 12.44 -24.69 -8.16
C THR A 193 11.81 -24.94 -9.53
N LEU A 194 10.49 -24.92 -9.59
CA LEU A 194 9.73 -24.80 -10.83
C LEU A 194 9.24 -23.36 -10.97
N VAL A 195 9.49 -22.73 -12.12
CA VAL A 195 9.00 -21.39 -12.46
C VAL A 195 8.09 -21.51 -13.68
N LEU A 196 6.86 -21.03 -13.56
CA LEU A 196 5.88 -20.89 -14.65
C LEU A 196 5.75 -19.40 -14.96
N ASP A 197 6.36 -19.00 -16.06
CA ASP A 197 6.43 -17.62 -16.54
C ASP A 197 5.47 -17.48 -17.73
N ILE A 198 4.31 -16.91 -17.44
CA ILE A 198 3.18 -16.85 -18.36
C ILE A 198 3.32 -15.73 -19.40
N PRO A 199 3.86 -14.53 -19.08
CA PRO A 199 4.25 -13.53 -20.08
C PRO A 199 5.30 -14.01 -21.09
N ASP A 200 6.37 -14.70 -20.66
CA ASP A 200 7.35 -15.31 -21.58
C ASP A 200 6.82 -16.58 -22.27
N LYS A 201 5.70 -17.14 -21.79
CA LYS A 201 5.11 -18.42 -22.25
C LYS A 201 6.12 -19.57 -22.10
N VAL A 202 6.79 -19.66 -20.95
CA VAL A 202 7.80 -20.71 -20.65
C VAL A 202 7.64 -21.34 -19.26
N ALA A 203 8.10 -22.59 -19.15
CA ALA A 203 8.33 -23.25 -17.86
C ALA A 203 9.82 -23.56 -17.70
N ARG A 204 10.39 -23.22 -16.53
CA ARG A 204 11.82 -23.36 -16.20
C ARG A 204 11.99 -24.22 -14.95
N TYR A 205 12.97 -25.12 -14.95
CA TYR A 205 13.28 -25.99 -13.81
C TYR A 205 14.73 -25.81 -13.36
N TYR A 206 14.88 -25.56 -12.06
CA TYR A 206 16.14 -25.30 -11.39
C TYR A 206 16.45 -26.40 -10.37
N LEU A 207 17.73 -26.78 -10.32
CA LEU A 207 18.28 -27.76 -9.37
C LEU A 207 19.50 -27.13 -8.70
N ASN A 208 19.50 -27.06 -7.37
CA ASN A 208 20.59 -26.51 -6.54
C ASN A 208 21.02 -25.09 -6.98
N GLY A 209 20.04 -24.26 -7.38
CA GLY A 209 20.23 -22.88 -7.84
C GLY A 209 20.45 -22.71 -9.35
N GLU A 210 20.79 -23.77 -10.09
CA GLU A 210 21.10 -23.71 -11.52
C GLU A 210 19.89 -24.08 -12.39
N LYS A 211 19.63 -23.34 -13.48
CA LYS A 211 18.61 -23.71 -14.48
C LYS A 211 19.08 -24.97 -15.23
N THR A 212 18.33 -26.06 -15.15
CA THR A 212 18.70 -27.33 -15.81
C THR A 212 17.77 -27.73 -16.95
N ALA A 213 16.56 -27.18 -17.02
CA ALA A 213 15.65 -27.35 -18.15
C ALA A 213 14.77 -26.12 -18.37
N GLU A 214 14.30 -25.92 -19.61
CA GLU A 214 13.39 -24.85 -20.02
C GLU A 214 12.59 -25.33 -21.24
N ILE A 215 11.28 -25.04 -21.28
CA ILE A 215 10.40 -25.30 -22.44
C ILE A 215 9.50 -24.10 -22.72
N THR A 216 9.11 -23.93 -23.99
CA THR A 216 7.99 -23.06 -24.36
C THR A 216 6.67 -23.73 -24.00
N ALA A 217 5.93 -23.11 -23.10
CA ALA A 217 4.64 -23.54 -22.61
C ALA A 217 3.70 -22.31 -22.54
N PRO A 218 2.92 -22.02 -23.59
CA PRO A 218 1.82 -21.07 -23.50
C PRO A 218 0.71 -21.70 -22.65
N LEU A 219 0.67 -21.29 -21.39
CA LEU A 219 -0.27 -21.75 -20.37
C LEU A 219 -1.17 -20.58 -19.93
N ASP A 220 -2.26 -20.92 -19.26
CA ASP A 220 -3.05 -19.98 -18.47
C ASP A 220 -3.36 -20.65 -17.13
N LEU A 221 -2.85 -20.09 -16.03
CA LEU A 221 -3.06 -20.65 -14.69
C LEU A 221 -4.53 -20.54 -14.25
N THR A 222 -5.26 -19.54 -14.74
CA THR A 222 -6.71 -19.37 -14.53
C THR A 222 -7.47 -20.61 -15.01
N SER A 223 -7.26 -21.02 -16.27
CA SER A 223 -7.84 -22.21 -16.88
C SER A 223 -7.38 -23.54 -16.26
N LEU A 224 -6.27 -23.55 -15.51
CA LEU A 224 -5.71 -24.74 -14.86
C LEU A 224 -6.20 -24.91 -13.42
N PHE A 225 -6.41 -23.82 -12.68
CA PHE A 225 -6.63 -23.84 -11.23
C PHE A 225 -7.94 -23.19 -10.76
N GLU A 226 -8.66 -22.45 -11.61
CA GLU A 226 -9.93 -21.78 -11.26
C GLU A 226 -11.16 -22.35 -11.99
N SER A 227 -11.01 -23.50 -12.66
CA SER A 227 -12.08 -24.14 -13.44
C SER A 227 -13.18 -24.75 -12.56
N THR A 228 -14.24 -23.98 -12.29
CA THR A 228 -15.50 -24.50 -11.74
C THR A 228 -16.07 -25.65 -12.61
N PRO A 229 -16.67 -26.70 -12.02
CA PRO A 229 -17.22 -26.76 -10.67
C PRO A 229 -16.39 -27.57 -9.64
N SER A 230 -15.32 -28.26 -10.06
CA SER A 230 -14.53 -29.11 -9.16
C SER A 230 -13.64 -28.28 -8.23
N PRO A 231 -13.49 -28.66 -6.94
CA PRO A 231 -12.55 -28.00 -6.05
C PRO A 231 -11.11 -28.33 -6.46
N SER A 232 -10.30 -27.29 -6.66
CA SER A 232 -8.87 -27.44 -6.87
C SER A 232 -8.19 -27.97 -5.60
N PHE A 233 -7.03 -28.61 -5.75
CA PHE A 233 -6.23 -29.14 -4.65
C PHE A 233 -4.74 -28.86 -4.85
N VAL A 234 -4.02 -28.76 -3.74
CA VAL A 234 -2.55 -28.72 -3.69
C VAL A 234 -2.10 -29.79 -2.69
N THR A 235 -1.28 -30.74 -3.13
CA THR A 235 -0.77 -31.81 -2.26
C THR A 235 0.70 -32.08 -2.50
N ILE A 236 1.43 -32.41 -1.42
CA ILE A 236 2.84 -32.82 -1.44
C ILE A 236 2.93 -34.29 -1.03
N GLY A 237 3.60 -35.11 -1.84
CA GLY A 237 3.81 -36.54 -1.58
C GLY A 237 2.66 -37.48 -1.94
N LYS A 238 1.50 -36.96 -2.34
CA LYS A 238 0.32 -37.75 -2.76
C LYS A 238 0.41 -38.13 -4.25
N PRO A 239 0.23 -39.42 -4.62
CA PRO A 239 0.25 -39.87 -6.01
C PRO A 239 -0.92 -39.35 -6.86
N ALA A 240 -0.83 -39.56 -8.18
CA ALA A 240 -1.87 -39.16 -9.15
C ALA A 240 -2.98 -40.24 -9.30
N SER A 241 -2.60 -41.51 -9.25
CA SER A 241 -3.47 -42.68 -9.19
C SER A 241 -3.50 -43.28 -7.77
N PRO A 242 -4.57 -43.98 -7.34
CA PRO A 242 -4.59 -44.74 -6.08
C PRO A 242 -3.57 -45.90 -5.99
N ASP A 243 -2.99 -46.27 -7.13
CA ASP A 243 -2.08 -47.41 -7.33
C ASP A 243 -0.59 -47.01 -7.46
N ASP A 244 -0.27 -45.71 -7.68
CA ASP A 244 1.13 -45.24 -7.71
C ASP A 244 1.71 -45.13 -6.28
N PRO A 245 3.05 -45.23 -6.12
CA PRO A 245 3.68 -45.08 -4.81
C PRO A 245 3.57 -43.66 -4.23
N TYR A 246 3.30 -43.58 -2.92
CA TYR A 246 3.43 -42.34 -2.14
C TYR A 246 4.91 -41.95 -2.01
N LEU A 247 5.20 -40.65 -1.90
CA LEU A 247 6.58 -40.15 -1.80
C LEU A 247 7.27 -40.61 -0.51
N LYS A 248 8.51 -41.06 -0.66
CA LYS A 248 9.39 -41.47 0.44
C LYS A 248 10.62 -40.57 0.48
N ALA A 249 10.48 -39.45 1.19
CA ALA A 249 11.47 -38.38 1.22
C ALA A 249 11.43 -37.60 2.54
N LYS A 250 12.50 -36.87 2.86
CA LYS A 250 12.42 -35.74 3.79
C LYS A 250 12.19 -34.44 3.01
N LEU A 251 11.54 -33.47 3.64
CA LEU A 251 11.12 -32.19 3.04
C LEU A 251 11.44 -31.04 3.99
N HIS A 252 11.90 -29.93 3.43
CA HIS A 252 12.17 -28.68 4.15
C HIS A 252 11.82 -27.47 3.27
N ASP A 253 11.41 -26.37 3.90
CA ASP A 253 11.25 -25.03 3.29
C ASP A 253 10.53 -25.02 1.92
N PHE A 254 9.28 -25.51 1.89
CA PHE A 254 8.41 -25.46 0.70
C PHE A 254 7.78 -24.07 0.56
N ARG A 255 7.87 -23.46 -0.63
CA ARG A 255 7.42 -22.09 -0.90
C ARG A 255 6.61 -22.00 -2.19
N ILE A 256 5.60 -21.12 -2.21
CA ILE A 256 4.82 -20.76 -3.40
C ILE A 256 4.84 -19.23 -3.55
N TYR A 257 5.18 -18.73 -4.73
CA TYR A 257 5.22 -17.30 -5.08
C TYR A 257 4.31 -16.98 -6.26
N ARG A 258 3.77 -15.76 -6.31
CA ARG A 258 2.91 -15.23 -7.41
C ARG A 258 3.70 -14.64 -8.60
N THR A 259 5.01 -14.49 -8.44
CA THR A 259 5.95 -13.95 -9.46
C THR A 259 6.79 -15.08 -10.08
N PRO A 260 7.19 -14.98 -11.37
CA PRO A 260 8.14 -15.91 -11.97
C PRO A 260 9.58 -15.58 -11.54
N LEU A 261 10.16 -16.39 -10.65
CA LEU A 261 11.46 -16.09 -10.04
C LEU A 261 12.61 -16.09 -11.05
N THR A 262 13.43 -15.06 -10.96
CA THR A 262 14.69 -14.94 -11.71
C THR A 262 15.72 -15.98 -11.21
N ALA A 263 16.70 -16.30 -12.07
CA ALA A 263 17.81 -17.17 -11.68
C ALA A 263 18.60 -16.64 -10.47
N GLY A 264 18.67 -15.32 -10.27
CA GLY A 264 19.29 -14.70 -9.11
C GLY A 264 18.53 -14.96 -7.81
N GLN A 265 17.21 -14.74 -7.81
CA GLN A 265 16.34 -15.04 -6.66
C GLN A 265 16.37 -16.54 -6.31
N VAL A 266 16.33 -17.44 -7.30
CA VAL A 266 16.45 -18.89 -7.08
C VAL A 266 17.80 -19.29 -6.47
N ALA A 267 18.89 -18.67 -6.91
CA ALA A 267 20.21 -18.87 -6.32
C ALA A 267 20.35 -18.25 -4.91
N ASN A 268 19.61 -17.19 -4.59
CA ASN A 268 19.56 -16.62 -3.24
C ASN A 268 18.83 -17.54 -2.27
N ILE A 269 17.62 -18.03 -2.62
CA ILE A 269 16.89 -19.01 -1.79
C ILE A 269 17.78 -20.23 -1.48
N HIS A 270 18.48 -20.74 -2.49
CA HIS A 270 19.41 -21.87 -2.32
C HIS A 270 20.58 -21.56 -1.37
N ARG A 271 21.23 -20.40 -1.51
CA ARG A 271 22.38 -20.04 -0.67
C ARG A 271 21.98 -19.73 0.77
N ASN A 272 20.92 -18.94 0.97
CA ASN A 272 20.54 -18.45 2.29
C ASN A 272 20.13 -19.61 3.22
N ALA A 273 19.50 -20.65 2.69
CA ALA A 273 19.17 -21.87 3.44
C ALA A 273 20.41 -22.68 3.89
N LEU A 274 21.57 -22.52 3.26
CA LEU A 274 22.81 -23.22 3.59
C LEU A 274 23.78 -22.42 4.48
N GLN A 275 23.55 -21.11 4.66
CA GLN A 275 24.44 -20.22 5.42
C GLN A 275 23.98 -19.95 6.86
N GLY A 276 22.75 -20.34 7.21
CA GLY A 276 22.14 -20.11 8.52
C GLY A 276 21.52 -18.71 8.66
N GLU A 277 20.66 -18.54 9.65
CA GLU A 277 19.76 -17.38 9.80
C GLU A 277 20.47 -16.05 10.22
N GLY A 278 21.80 -15.94 10.06
CA GLY A 278 22.62 -14.91 10.71
C GLY A 278 23.23 -13.77 9.87
N GLU A 279 23.31 -13.88 8.54
CA GLU A 279 24.07 -12.91 7.70
C GLU A 279 23.30 -12.36 6.46
N SER A 280 21.98 -12.53 6.39
CA SER A 280 21.18 -12.21 5.19
C SER A 280 20.96 -10.69 4.95
N ARG A 281 22.00 -9.98 4.51
CA ARG A 281 21.98 -8.54 4.15
C ARG A 281 21.26 -8.23 2.83
N VAL A 282 19.95 -8.45 2.78
CA VAL A 282 19.18 -8.35 1.53
C VAL A 282 19.04 -6.92 1.01
N ASN A 283 18.87 -5.92 1.89
CA ASN A 283 18.63 -4.53 1.49
C ASN A 283 19.89 -3.72 1.09
N GLU A 284 21.06 -4.37 0.94
CA GLU A 284 22.32 -3.71 0.52
C GLU A 284 22.68 -3.90 -0.97
N GLN A 285 22.01 -4.79 -1.74
CA GLN A 285 22.39 -5.07 -3.13
C GLN A 285 21.41 -4.53 -4.19
N LYS A 286 21.97 -3.78 -5.14
CA LYS A 286 21.27 -2.97 -6.14
C LYS A 286 21.00 -3.72 -7.46
N GLN A 287 20.60 -5.00 -7.40
CA GLN A 287 20.30 -5.80 -8.60
C GLN A 287 18.77 -5.92 -8.81
N PRO A 288 18.20 -5.27 -9.84
CA PRO A 288 16.75 -5.29 -10.05
C PRO A 288 16.24 -6.59 -10.69
N GLU A 289 14.93 -6.82 -10.55
CA GLU A 289 14.15 -7.41 -11.64
C GLU A 289 14.15 -6.41 -12.81
N ASP A 290 14.62 -6.82 -13.99
CA ASP A 290 14.52 -5.98 -15.19
C ASP A 290 14.21 -6.84 -16.42
N ASP A 291 12.91 -6.96 -16.68
CA ASP A 291 12.32 -7.64 -17.82
C ASP A 291 11.50 -6.66 -18.71
N LEU A 292 11.52 -5.36 -18.35
CA LEU A 292 10.93 -4.27 -19.11
C LEU A 292 11.75 -3.95 -20.38
N GLN A 293 11.16 -3.18 -21.29
CA GLN A 293 11.79 -2.80 -22.55
C GLN A 293 12.80 -1.67 -22.33
N VAL A 294 14.08 -1.93 -22.59
CA VAL A 294 15.12 -0.89 -22.52
C VAL A 294 15.08 -0.02 -23.76
N PHE A 295 14.71 1.26 -23.58
CA PHE A 295 14.73 2.28 -24.62
C PHE A 295 16.05 3.06 -24.62
N ALA A 296 16.43 3.63 -25.76
CA ALA A 296 17.65 4.43 -25.86
C ALA A 296 17.43 5.84 -25.26
N GLU A 297 18.24 6.21 -24.26
CA GLU A 297 18.10 7.46 -23.48
C GLU A 297 18.03 8.74 -24.34
N GLY A 298 18.76 8.76 -25.46
CA GLY A 298 18.81 9.88 -26.41
C GLY A 298 17.89 9.75 -27.63
N HIS A 299 16.97 8.79 -27.66
CA HIS A 299 15.94 8.71 -28.69
C HIS A 299 14.72 9.55 -28.27
N PRO A 300 14.22 10.46 -29.12
CA PRO A 300 13.04 11.25 -28.80
C PRO A 300 11.78 10.41 -28.57
N GLN A 301 10.85 10.96 -27.79
CA GLN A 301 9.68 10.25 -27.24
C GLN A 301 8.47 11.17 -27.24
N LEU A 302 7.39 10.77 -27.93
CA LEU A 302 6.22 11.62 -28.18
C LEU A 302 6.64 13.02 -28.69
N TYR A 303 6.02 14.06 -28.12
CA TYR A 303 6.27 15.46 -28.41
C TYR A 303 7.74 15.91 -28.23
N SER A 304 8.61 15.16 -27.53
CA SER A 304 10.03 15.53 -27.45
C SER A 304 10.78 15.38 -28.77
N GLU A 305 10.22 14.67 -29.77
CA GLU A 305 10.72 14.65 -31.15
C GLU A 305 10.61 16.02 -31.82
N TYR A 306 9.49 16.72 -31.61
CA TYR A 306 9.20 18.03 -32.17
C TYR A 306 9.75 19.19 -31.32
N LEU A 307 10.27 18.90 -30.13
CA LEU A 307 10.73 19.90 -29.18
C LEU A 307 12.06 20.53 -29.63
N THR A 308 12.14 21.86 -29.60
CA THR A 308 13.33 22.63 -30.01
C THR A 308 13.93 23.47 -28.89
N GLY A 309 13.17 23.74 -27.83
CA GLY A 309 13.59 24.49 -26.66
C GLY A 309 12.50 24.51 -25.59
N VAL A 310 12.85 24.99 -24.39
CA VAL A 310 11.91 25.21 -23.28
C VAL A 310 12.18 26.56 -22.63
N ASP A 311 11.19 27.09 -21.90
CA ASP A 311 11.35 28.33 -21.14
C ASP A 311 12.39 28.19 -20.01
N ASP A 312 13.21 29.24 -19.81
CA ASP A 312 14.07 29.38 -18.63
C ASP A 312 13.23 29.53 -17.36
N VAL A 313 13.57 28.76 -16.32
CA VAL A 313 12.84 28.76 -15.06
C VAL A 313 13.47 29.75 -14.06
N GLN A 314 12.63 30.56 -13.42
CA GLN A 314 13.01 31.44 -12.31
C GLN A 314 12.18 31.07 -11.08
N VAL A 315 12.83 30.67 -9.99
CA VAL A 315 12.16 30.27 -8.74
C VAL A 315 12.75 31.03 -7.56
N ALA A 316 11.91 31.48 -6.65
CA ALA A 316 12.32 31.97 -5.35
C ALA A 316 12.16 30.88 -4.28
N THR A 317 13.04 30.88 -3.30
CA THR A 317 12.89 30.12 -2.06
C THR A 317 13.54 30.89 -0.91
N GLU A 318 13.54 30.33 0.28
CA GLU A 318 13.98 31.02 1.49
C GLU A 318 15.06 30.25 2.24
N THR A 319 15.78 30.96 3.11
CA THR A 319 16.91 30.42 3.86
C THR A 319 16.49 29.18 4.65
N GLY A 320 17.08 28.03 4.32
CA GLY A 320 16.82 26.72 4.93
C GLY A 320 15.79 25.83 4.21
N HIS A 321 15.04 26.34 3.23
CA HIS A 321 13.97 25.59 2.52
C HIS A 321 14.35 25.30 1.06
N LEU A 322 14.13 24.06 0.58
CA LEU A 322 14.39 23.73 -0.83
C LEU A 322 13.31 24.32 -1.75
N PRO A 323 13.67 24.75 -2.99
CA PRO A 323 12.73 25.33 -3.94
C PRO A 323 11.73 24.31 -4.49
N ARG A 324 10.45 24.67 -4.61
CA ARG A 324 9.49 23.93 -5.45
C ARG A 324 9.73 24.24 -6.93
N LEU A 325 10.67 23.52 -7.53
CA LEU A 325 10.90 23.59 -8.98
C LEU A 325 9.67 23.08 -9.76
N PRO A 326 9.23 23.76 -10.83
CA PRO A 326 8.07 23.35 -11.62
C PRO A 326 8.39 22.08 -12.43
N ARG A 327 7.62 21.01 -12.23
CA ARG A 327 7.83 19.74 -12.97
C ARG A 327 7.42 19.82 -14.44
N TYR A 328 6.68 20.85 -14.83
CA TYR A 328 6.22 21.09 -16.20
C TYR A 328 6.53 22.53 -16.63
N VAL A 329 7.17 22.68 -17.78
CA VAL A 329 7.56 23.97 -18.39
C VAL A 329 6.93 24.11 -19.78
N ASN A 330 6.87 25.33 -20.34
CA ASN A 330 6.40 25.47 -21.71
C ASN A 330 7.49 24.99 -22.69
N GLY A 331 7.08 24.31 -23.76
CA GLY A 331 7.96 23.86 -24.85
C GLY A 331 7.78 24.70 -26.10
N THR A 332 8.85 24.92 -26.85
CA THR A 332 8.81 25.46 -28.21
C THR A 332 8.96 24.31 -29.20
N TYR A 333 7.94 24.12 -30.05
CA TYR A 333 7.83 22.99 -30.97
C TYR A 333 7.98 23.43 -32.44
N ARG A 334 8.51 22.54 -33.28
CA ARG A 334 8.62 22.75 -34.74
C ARG A 334 7.42 22.16 -35.51
N ASP A 335 7.46 22.28 -36.83
CA ASP A 335 6.59 21.61 -37.80
C ASP A 335 5.07 21.90 -37.65
N GLY A 336 4.73 22.97 -36.91
CA GLY A 336 3.35 23.40 -36.65
C GLY A 336 2.67 22.64 -35.51
N ILE A 337 3.38 21.77 -34.79
CA ILE A 337 2.89 21.08 -33.60
C ILE A 337 2.73 22.09 -32.45
N ASN A 338 1.59 22.02 -31.76
CA ASN A 338 1.37 22.72 -30.48
C ASN A 338 1.35 21.66 -29.36
N GLY A 339 2.53 21.30 -28.86
CA GLY A 339 2.68 20.24 -27.86
C GLY A 339 2.22 20.64 -26.45
N PRO A 340 2.13 19.67 -25.53
CA PRO A 340 1.80 19.90 -24.12
C PRO A 340 2.92 20.65 -23.38
N LYS A 341 2.75 20.90 -22.08
CA LYS A 341 3.88 21.32 -21.24
C LYS A 341 4.89 20.18 -21.09
N VAL A 342 6.18 20.49 -21.23
CA VAL A 342 7.28 19.53 -21.17
C VAL A 342 7.53 19.11 -19.74
N ARG A 343 7.50 17.80 -19.47
CA ARG A 343 7.93 17.23 -18.19
C ARG A 343 9.45 17.42 -18.03
N VAL A 344 9.86 17.93 -16.87
CA VAL A 344 11.27 18.05 -16.47
C VAL A 344 11.52 17.22 -15.22
N ILE A 345 12.61 16.45 -15.25
CA ILE A 345 13.18 15.77 -14.08
C ILE A 345 14.26 16.69 -13.52
N TRP A 346 14.03 17.23 -12.33
CA TRP A 346 15.01 18.05 -11.62
C TRP A 346 15.80 17.20 -10.62
N PRO A 347 17.10 17.49 -10.37
CA PRO A 347 17.84 16.91 -9.26
C PRO A 347 17.12 17.13 -7.93
N ALA A 348 16.98 16.08 -7.13
CA ALA A 348 16.35 16.12 -5.81
C ALA A 348 17.40 15.89 -4.71
N PRO A 349 17.91 16.96 -4.06
CA PRO A 349 18.83 16.84 -2.91
C PRO A 349 18.25 15.96 -1.79
N LYS A 350 19.14 15.36 -0.98
CA LYS A 350 18.77 14.59 0.23
C LYS A 350 18.95 15.39 1.53
N ASP A 351 19.37 16.64 1.38
CA ASP A 351 19.59 17.65 2.42
C ASP A 351 19.25 19.04 1.87
N ASN A 352 19.30 20.06 2.73
CA ASN A 352 19.06 21.47 2.40
C ASN A 352 20.33 22.34 2.48
N HIS A 353 21.54 21.78 2.37
CA HIS A 353 22.79 22.55 2.47
C HIS A 353 22.89 23.64 1.38
N GLN A 354 22.28 23.41 0.21
CA GLN A 354 22.30 24.37 -0.91
C GLN A 354 21.57 25.69 -0.64
N VAL A 355 20.75 25.77 0.41
CA VAL A 355 19.84 26.89 0.68
C VAL A 355 20.06 27.55 2.06
N GLN A 356 21.18 27.25 2.75
CA GLN A 356 21.44 27.75 4.11
C GLN A 356 21.80 29.25 4.18
N GLU A 357 22.06 29.91 3.05
CA GLU A 357 22.47 31.33 2.99
C GLU A 357 21.75 32.04 1.83
N PRO A 358 21.33 33.31 1.98
CA PRO A 358 20.77 34.10 0.89
C PRO A 358 21.71 34.24 -0.32
N GLY A 359 21.16 34.17 -1.53
CA GLY A 359 21.98 34.19 -2.75
C GLY A 359 21.25 33.70 -4.01
N LYS A 360 22.03 33.28 -5.01
CA LYS A 360 21.50 32.66 -6.24
C LYS A 360 22.34 31.47 -6.66
N TYR A 361 21.69 30.43 -7.17
CA TYR A 361 22.33 29.28 -7.79
C TYR A 361 21.51 28.77 -8.98
N THR A 362 22.08 27.85 -9.74
CA THR A 362 21.47 27.30 -10.96
C THR A 362 21.36 25.79 -10.87
N VAL A 363 20.15 25.28 -11.10
CA VAL A 363 19.85 23.86 -11.21
C VAL A 363 19.65 23.51 -12.69
N LYS A 364 20.13 22.34 -13.12
CA LYS A 364 19.93 21.79 -14.46
C LYS A 364 19.04 20.56 -14.39
N GLY A 365 18.00 20.51 -15.22
CA GLY A 365 17.10 19.36 -15.33
C GLY A 365 17.46 18.42 -16.49
N LYS A 366 16.70 17.33 -16.60
CA LYS A 366 16.68 16.39 -17.73
C LYS A 366 15.27 16.33 -18.31
N ILE A 367 15.16 16.14 -19.62
CA ILE A 367 13.93 15.76 -20.33
C ILE A 367 14.16 14.35 -20.90
N ALA A 368 13.22 13.43 -20.71
CA ALA A 368 13.35 12.08 -21.25
C ALA A 368 13.35 12.09 -22.80
N GLY A 369 14.29 11.35 -23.40
CA GLY A 369 14.48 11.27 -24.85
C GLY A 369 15.10 12.51 -25.51
N SER A 370 15.49 13.55 -24.75
CA SER A 370 15.98 14.81 -25.33
C SER A 370 17.36 15.22 -24.79
N SER A 371 18.15 15.86 -25.66
CA SER A 371 19.43 16.51 -25.31
C SER A 371 19.27 17.96 -24.81
N ILE A 372 18.03 18.48 -24.79
CA ILE A 372 17.72 19.79 -24.20
C ILE A 372 17.89 19.69 -22.68
N VAL A 373 18.62 20.66 -22.10
CA VAL A 373 18.90 20.76 -20.67
C VAL A 373 18.17 21.97 -20.08
N PRO A 374 17.00 21.79 -19.44
CA PRO A 374 16.29 22.87 -18.77
C PRO A 374 17.14 23.52 -17.68
N VAL A 375 17.02 24.84 -17.53
CA VAL A 375 17.78 25.62 -16.56
C VAL A 375 16.81 26.32 -15.61
N ALA A 376 17.00 26.13 -14.31
CA ALA A 376 16.31 26.86 -13.26
C ALA A 376 17.30 27.74 -12.50
N THR A 377 17.07 29.05 -12.48
CA THR A 377 17.75 29.98 -11.58
C THR A 377 16.95 30.08 -10.29
N VAL A 378 17.55 29.64 -9.18
CA VAL A 378 16.96 29.72 -7.84
C VAL A 378 17.52 30.96 -7.15
N THR A 379 16.63 31.79 -6.60
CA THR A 379 16.98 32.93 -5.73
C THR A 379 16.58 32.60 -4.30
N ILE A 380 17.56 32.46 -3.41
CA ILE A 380 17.36 32.25 -1.98
C ILE A 380 17.26 33.62 -1.33
N LYS A 381 16.11 33.89 -0.70
CA LYS A 381 15.87 35.09 0.12
C LYS A 381 16.31 34.86 1.56
N GLU A 382 16.50 35.94 2.30
CA GLU A 382 16.37 35.92 3.77
C GLU A 382 15.02 35.31 4.16
N LYS A 383 14.97 34.59 5.28
CA LYS A 383 13.73 33.96 5.76
C LYS A 383 12.68 35.02 6.10
N VAL A 384 11.47 34.83 5.59
CA VAL A 384 10.24 35.49 6.00
C VAL A 384 9.41 34.48 6.80
N ASP A 385 8.67 34.94 7.80
CA ASP A 385 7.61 34.12 8.41
C ASP A 385 6.37 34.20 7.51
N GLU A 386 6.35 33.37 6.46
CA GLU A 386 5.24 33.29 5.50
C GLU A 386 3.97 32.72 6.17
N ALA A 387 2.82 33.34 5.90
CA ALA A 387 1.56 32.96 6.52
C ALA A 387 0.99 31.68 5.88
N VAL A 388 1.00 30.59 6.64
CA VAL A 388 0.31 29.33 6.30
C VAL A 388 -1.22 29.49 6.34
N PRO A 389 -1.97 28.76 5.50
CA PRO A 389 -3.40 29.03 5.27
C PRO A 389 -4.30 28.49 6.39
N GLU A 390 -5.16 29.36 6.94
CA GLU A 390 -6.23 28.99 7.89
C GLU A 390 -7.29 28.05 7.26
N GLN A 391 -8.01 27.28 8.09
CA GLN A 391 -9.10 26.42 7.60
C GLN A 391 -10.29 27.28 7.14
N SER A 392 -10.53 27.36 5.83
CA SER A 392 -11.57 28.21 5.23
C SER A 392 -12.83 27.44 4.81
N LEU A 393 -12.75 26.12 4.63
CA LEU A 393 -13.88 25.25 4.24
C LEU A 393 -14.24 24.18 5.28
N GLU A 394 -15.46 23.66 5.16
CA GLU A 394 -15.95 22.44 5.80
C GLU A 394 -16.50 21.47 4.75
N ALA A 395 -16.41 20.17 5.03
CA ALA A 395 -17.12 19.14 4.26
C ALA A 395 -18.56 18.95 4.78
N PHE A 396 -19.47 18.55 3.91
CA PHE A 396 -20.81 18.12 4.33
C PHE A 396 -20.80 16.70 4.93
N GLY A 397 -21.75 16.43 5.84
CA GLY A 397 -21.98 15.10 6.40
C GLY A 397 -22.51 14.11 5.34
N LEU A 398 -22.30 12.81 5.56
CA LEU A 398 -22.75 11.75 4.62
C LEU A 398 -24.27 11.67 4.51
N ASP A 399 -24.99 12.15 5.52
CA ASP A 399 -26.45 12.25 5.60
C ASP A 399 -27.01 13.48 4.86
N ALA A 400 -26.16 14.46 4.55
CA ALA A 400 -26.52 15.67 3.82
C ALA A 400 -26.39 15.50 2.29
N VAL A 401 -25.79 14.41 1.80
CA VAL A 401 -25.62 14.14 0.36
C VAL A 401 -26.05 12.71 0.01
N SER A 402 -27.12 12.58 -0.78
CA SER A 402 -27.47 11.31 -1.44
C SER A 402 -26.74 11.15 -2.77
N LEU A 403 -26.51 9.90 -3.16
CA LEU A 403 -26.15 9.51 -4.53
C LEU A 403 -27.43 9.12 -5.27
N GLU A 404 -27.62 9.67 -6.46
CA GLU A 404 -28.78 9.40 -7.33
C GLU A 404 -28.40 8.50 -8.51
N THR A 405 -29.40 8.02 -9.26
CA THR A 405 -29.20 7.46 -10.61
C THR A 405 -28.75 8.53 -11.59
N ASP A 406 -28.19 8.12 -12.73
CA ASP A 406 -27.97 9.04 -13.85
C ASP A 406 -29.29 9.58 -14.45
N ILE A 407 -29.19 10.54 -15.38
CA ILE A 407 -30.34 11.15 -16.06
C ILE A 407 -31.18 10.17 -16.91
N HIS A 408 -30.70 8.96 -17.15
CA HIS A 408 -31.41 7.89 -17.86
C HIS A 408 -32.03 6.86 -16.92
N GLY A 409 -31.76 6.96 -15.61
CA GLY A 409 -32.26 6.07 -14.57
C GLY A 409 -31.35 4.87 -14.25
N HIS A 410 -30.10 4.85 -14.73
CA HIS A 410 -29.14 3.80 -14.37
C HIS A 410 -28.44 4.11 -13.04
N SER A 411 -28.05 3.05 -12.30
CA SER A 411 -27.09 3.19 -11.20
C SER A 411 -25.76 3.72 -11.72
N SER A 412 -25.21 4.74 -11.06
CA SER A 412 -23.81 5.14 -11.27
C SER A 412 -22.87 4.11 -10.65
N LYS A 413 -21.60 4.06 -11.09
CA LYS A 413 -20.61 3.13 -10.51
C LYS A 413 -20.38 3.33 -9.01
N PHE A 414 -20.68 4.55 -8.52
CA PHE A 414 -20.70 4.90 -7.11
C PHE A 414 -21.80 4.12 -6.37
N ILE A 415 -23.02 4.08 -6.91
CA ILE A 415 -24.14 3.29 -6.37
C ILE A 415 -23.83 1.79 -6.46
N GLU A 416 -23.37 1.29 -7.60
CA GLU A 416 -23.02 -0.13 -7.76
C GLU A 416 -22.02 -0.61 -6.71
N ASN A 417 -20.93 0.14 -6.52
CA ASN A 417 -19.88 -0.23 -5.58
C ASN A 417 -20.30 0.00 -4.12
N ARG A 418 -21.06 1.06 -3.81
CA ARG A 418 -21.69 1.26 -2.50
C ARG A 418 -22.57 0.06 -2.13
N ASP A 419 -23.47 -0.34 -3.01
CA ASP A 419 -24.53 -1.30 -2.67
C ASP A 419 -24.00 -2.73 -2.50
N LYS A 420 -22.97 -3.14 -3.27
CA LYS A 420 -22.22 -4.39 -3.03
C LYS A 420 -21.68 -4.46 -1.60
N PHE A 421 -21.13 -3.35 -1.11
CA PHE A 421 -20.53 -3.27 0.21
C PHE A 421 -21.58 -3.13 1.31
N ILE A 422 -22.52 -2.20 1.19
CA ILE A 422 -23.59 -1.96 2.18
C ILE A 422 -24.43 -3.21 2.42
N SER A 423 -24.90 -3.89 1.37
CA SER A 423 -25.72 -5.10 1.51
C SER A 423 -24.98 -6.25 2.21
N THR A 424 -23.70 -6.44 1.88
CA THR A 424 -22.86 -7.46 2.51
C THR A 424 -22.52 -7.09 3.96
N LEU A 425 -22.23 -5.82 4.23
CA LEU A 425 -21.93 -5.30 5.57
C LEU A 425 -23.15 -5.43 6.50
N ALA A 426 -24.36 -5.19 6.01
CA ALA A 426 -25.61 -5.44 6.75
C ALA A 426 -25.75 -6.93 7.16
N GLY A 427 -25.37 -7.85 6.26
CA GLY A 427 -25.39 -9.29 6.49
C GLY A 427 -24.27 -9.87 7.37
N THR A 428 -23.28 -9.08 7.80
CA THR A 428 -22.20 -9.55 8.69
C THR A 428 -22.69 -9.94 10.09
N ASN A 429 -21.99 -10.87 10.74
CA ASN A 429 -22.13 -11.12 12.18
C ASN A 429 -21.18 -10.20 12.97
N PRO A 430 -21.68 -9.30 13.85
CA PRO A 430 -20.81 -8.47 14.70
C PRO A 430 -19.90 -9.27 15.63
N ASP A 431 -20.33 -10.48 16.04
CA ASP A 431 -19.52 -11.31 16.93
C ASP A 431 -18.25 -11.88 16.28
N ASP A 432 -18.23 -12.08 14.96
CA ASP A 432 -17.02 -12.45 14.22
C ASP A 432 -15.94 -11.34 14.40
N PHE A 433 -16.34 -10.07 14.42
CA PHE A 433 -15.45 -8.90 14.63
C PHE A 433 -15.12 -8.63 16.11
N LEU A 434 -15.86 -9.20 17.06
CA LEU A 434 -15.58 -9.10 18.50
C LEU A 434 -14.79 -10.30 19.05
N TYR A 435 -14.65 -11.36 18.26
CA TYR A 435 -14.05 -12.63 18.65
C TYR A 435 -12.68 -12.47 19.34
N MET A 436 -11.76 -11.74 18.70
CA MET A 436 -10.38 -11.60 19.19
C MET A 436 -10.26 -10.74 20.45
N PHE A 437 -11.19 -9.79 20.66
CA PHE A 437 -11.30 -9.02 21.91
C PHE A 437 -11.78 -9.91 23.06
N ARG A 438 -12.81 -10.76 22.82
CA ARG A 438 -13.26 -11.73 23.82
C ARG A 438 -12.16 -12.75 24.15
N ASN A 439 -11.44 -13.26 23.15
CA ASN A 439 -10.31 -14.16 23.35
C ASN A 439 -9.23 -13.53 24.26
N ALA A 440 -8.79 -12.29 23.97
CA ALA A 440 -7.79 -11.61 24.81
C ALA A 440 -8.26 -11.44 26.26
N PHE A 441 -9.52 -11.06 26.48
CA PHE A 441 -10.09 -10.90 27.82
C PHE A 441 -10.58 -12.22 28.45
N GLY A 442 -10.21 -13.38 27.90
CA GLY A 442 -10.57 -14.70 28.43
C GLY A 442 -12.08 -14.98 28.50
N GLN A 443 -12.88 -14.32 27.65
CA GLN A 443 -14.34 -14.44 27.63
C GLN A 443 -14.82 -15.52 26.67
N GLU A 444 -15.90 -16.21 27.03
CA GLU A 444 -16.57 -17.17 26.14
C GLU A 444 -17.14 -16.48 24.89
N GLN A 445 -17.18 -17.21 23.78
CA GLN A 445 -17.66 -16.72 22.50
C GLN A 445 -19.17 -17.00 22.35
N PRO A 446 -19.98 -16.03 21.88
CA PRO A 446 -21.39 -16.26 21.60
C PRO A 446 -21.62 -17.38 20.57
N ALA A 447 -22.73 -18.10 20.72
CA ALA A 447 -23.07 -19.21 19.84
C ALA A 447 -23.21 -18.75 18.38
N GLY A 448 -22.36 -19.27 17.50
CA GLY A 448 -22.31 -18.92 16.08
C GLY A 448 -21.26 -17.87 15.70
N ALA A 449 -20.52 -17.30 16.67
CA ALA A 449 -19.35 -16.47 16.39
C ALA A 449 -18.22 -17.28 15.75
N VAL A 450 -17.62 -16.75 14.68
CA VAL A 450 -16.52 -17.39 13.94
C VAL A 450 -15.32 -16.43 13.87
N PRO A 451 -14.08 -16.87 14.18
CA PRO A 451 -12.91 -16.00 14.05
C PRO A 451 -12.69 -15.56 12.59
N LEU A 452 -12.27 -14.31 12.42
CA LEU A 452 -11.85 -13.79 11.11
C LEU A 452 -10.57 -14.47 10.63
N GLY A 453 -10.42 -14.58 9.31
CA GLY A 453 -9.22 -15.11 8.66
C GLY A 453 -8.23 -14.04 8.21
N VAL A 454 -7.18 -14.49 7.50
CA VAL A 454 -6.07 -13.65 7.01
C VAL A 454 -5.38 -12.97 8.19
N TRP A 455 -5.18 -11.64 8.23
CA TRP A 455 -4.33 -10.99 9.23
C TRP A 455 -5.03 -10.70 10.58
N ASP A 456 -6.34 -10.96 10.66
CA ASP A 456 -7.14 -10.82 11.89
C ASP A 456 -7.43 -12.18 12.57
N SER A 457 -6.62 -13.21 12.24
CA SER A 457 -6.73 -14.56 12.81
C SER A 457 -6.13 -14.69 14.21
N GLN A 458 -6.48 -15.77 14.91
CA GLN A 458 -6.12 -16.02 16.31
C GLN A 458 -4.63 -15.80 16.60
N GLU A 459 -3.71 -16.42 15.88
CA GLU A 459 -2.27 -16.30 16.17
C GLU A 459 -1.63 -15.02 15.58
N THR A 460 -2.38 -14.20 14.84
CA THR A 460 -1.80 -13.07 14.11
C THR A 460 -1.72 -11.80 14.95
N LYS A 461 -0.52 -11.23 14.99
CA LYS A 461 -0.15 -10.05 15.77
C LYS A 461 -0.89 -8.75 15.40
N LEU A 462 -1.46 -8.66 14.19
CA LEU A 462 -2.24 -7.50 13.71
C LEU A 462 -3.72 -7.56 14.10
N ARG A 463 -4.20 -8.65 14.73
CA ARG A 463 -5.62 -8.89 15.00
C ARG A 463 -6.30 -7.74 15.75
N GLY A 464 -7.59 -7.52 15.48
CA GLY A 464 -8.39 -6.38 15.91
C GLY A 464 -8.35 -5.17 14.96
N HIS A 465 -7.49 -5.17 13.93
CA HIS A 465 -7.45 -4.06 12.97
C HIS A 465 -8.71 -4.04 12.09
N ALA A 466 -9.22 -5.21 11.70
CA ALA A 466 -10.46 -5.37 10.94
C ALA A 466 -11.66 -4.84 11.73
N THR A 467 -11.70 -5.08 13.05
CA THR A 467 -12.73 -4.56 13.95
C THR A 467 -12.75 -3.03 13.95
N GLY A 468 -11.59 -2.37 13.99
CA GLY A 468 -11.52 -0.91 13.92
C GLY A 468 -12.06 -0.35 12.59
N HIS A 469 -11.62 -0.90 11.46
CA HIS A 469 -12.17 -0.54 10.15
C HIS A 469 -13.68 -0.81 10.05
N TYR A 470 -14.15 -1.90 10.66
CA TYR A 470 -15.57 -2.25 10.69
C TYR A 470 -16.41 -1.24 11.48
N LEU A 471 -15.94 -0.76 12.65
CA LEU A 471 -16.59 0.31 13.42
C LEU A 471 -16.75 1.59 12.57
N THR A 472 -15.68 2.01 11.88
CA THR A 472 -15.71 3.15 10.94
C THR A 472 -16.69 2.91 9.78
N ALA A 473 -16.67 1.71 9.18
CA ALA A 473 -17.53 1.39 8.04
C ALA A 473 -19.02 1.33 8.42
N ILE A 474 -19.39 0.79 9.59
CA ILE A 474 -20.81 0.79 10.03
C ILE A 474 -21.29 2.18 10.44
N ALA A 475 -20.42 3.06 10.95
CA ALA A 475 -20.75 4.47 11.20
C ALA A 475 -20.99 5.23 9.88
N GLN A 476 -20.13 5.01 8.88
CA GLN A 476 -20.28 5.59 7.54
C GLN A 476 -21.50 5.03 6.80
N ALA A 477 -21.82 3.74 6.99
CA ALA A 477 -23.03 3.11 6.47
C ALA A 477 -24.30 3.69 7.13
N TYR A 478 -24.34 3.81 8.46
CA TYR A 478 -25.45 4.43 9.20
C TYR A 478 -25.75 5.86 8.70
N ALA A 479 -24.72 6.68 8.51
CA ALA A 479 -24.88 8.05 8.05
C ALA A 479 -25.25 8.15 6.56
N SER A 480 -24.75 7.26 5.70
CA SER A 480 -25.02 7.29 4.24
C SER A 480 -26.34 6.61 3.83
N THR A 481 -26.87 5.67 4.61
CA THR A 481 -28.10 4.92 4.29
C THR A 481 -29.39 5.60 4.75
N GLY A 482 -29.40 6.93 4.93
CA GLY A 482 -30.62 7.68 5.31
C GLY A 482 -31.79 7.56 4.30
N TYR A 483 -31.54 7.03 3.10
CA TYR A 483 -32.57 6.68 2.11
C TYR A 483 -33.28 5.34 2.39
N ASP A 484 -32.74 4.49 3.26
CA ASP A 484 -33.30 3.20 3.67
C ASP A 484 -33.27 3.08 5.20
N THR A 485 -34.42 3.30 5.83
CA THR A 485 -34.55 3.28 7.28
C THR A 485 -34.36 1.90 7.91
N ALA A 486 -34.49 0.81 7.15
CA ALA A 486 -34.24 -0.55 7.63
C ALA A 486 -32.74 -0.88 7.63
N LEU A 487 -32.00 -0.47 6.61
CA LEU A 487 -30.53 -0.51 6.60
C LEU A 487 -29.95 0.41 7.69
N GLN A 488 -30.45 1.64 7.81
CA GLN A 488 -29.99 2.57 8.84
C GLN A 488 -30.22 2.02 10.26
N ALA A 489 -31.38 1.42 10.54
CA ALA A 489 -31.64 0.75 11.81
C ALA A 489 -30.69 -0.45 12.05
N ASN A 490 -30.46 -1.28 11.03
CA ASN A 490 -29.52 -2.40 11.10
C ASN A 490 -28.09 -1.96 11.47
N PHE A 491 -27.60 -0.86 10.91
CA PHE A 491 -26.28 -0.31 11.28
C PHE A 491 -26.27 0.34 12.66
N ALA A 492 -27.38 0.97 13.10
CA ALA A 492 -27.51 1.49 14.46
C ALA A 492 -27.43 0.38 15.52
N ASP A 493 -28.13 -0.74 15.31
CA ASP A 493 -28.09 -1.92 16.19
C ASP A 493 -26.68 -2.53 16.25
N LYS A 494 -26.01 -2.64 15.10
CA LYS A 494 -24.60 -3.10 15.03
C LYS A 494 -23.68 -2.17 15.82
N MET A 495 -23.75 -0.85 15.62
CA MET A 495 -22.95 0.13 16.35
C MET A 495 -23.18 0.01 17.87
N ALA A 496 -24.44 -0.07 18.29
CA ALA A 496 -24.80 -0.23 19.69
C ALA A 496 -24.24 -1.53 20.29
N TYR A 497 -24.35 -2.66 19.58
CA TYR A 497 -23.85 -3.95 20.05
C TYR A 497 -22.31 -4.01 20.15
N MET A 498 -21.62 -3.51 19.13
CA MET A 498 -20.16 -3.42 19.10
C MET A 498 -19.63 -2.55 20.26
N VAL A 499 -20.17 -1.34 20.40
CA VAL A 499 -19.74 -0.39 21.45
C VAL A 499 -20.08 -0.90 22.85
N ASN A 500 -21.24 -1.52 23.06
CA ASN A 500 -21.57 -2.09 24.37
C ASN A 500 -20.61 -3.23 24.76
N THR A 501 -20.22 -4.09 23.81
CA THR A 501 -19.26 -5.17 24.10
C THR A 501 -17.87 -4.60 24.39
N LEU A 502 -17.34 -3.72 23.53
CA LEU A 502 -16.03 -3.10 23.72
C LEU A 502 -15.96 -2.28 25.02
N TYR A 503 -17.03 -1.55 25.37
CA TYR A 503 -17.15 -0.84 26.63
C TYR A 503 -17.08 -1.78 27.84
N ASN A 504 -17.83 -2.89 27.82
CA ASN A 504 -17.82 -3.84 28.92
C ASN A 504 -16.42 -4.45 29.14
N LEU A 505 -15.72 -4.82 28.05
CA LEU A 505 -14.34 -5.33 28.12
C LEU A 505 -13.37 -4.25 28.63
N SER A 506 -13.46 -3.01 28.14
CA SER A 506 -12.57 -1.92 28.59
C SER A 506 -12.80 -1.54 30.06
N GLN A 507 -13.95 -1.90 30.65
CA GLN A 507 -14.19 -1.70 32.08
C GLN A 507 -13.52 -2.76 32.98
N MET A 508 -13.05 -3.88 32.41
CA MET A 508 -12.35 -4.95 33.13
C MET A 508 -10.84 -4.68 33.25
N ALA A 509 -10.26 -3.97 32.28
CA ALA A 509 -8.83 -3.68 32.25
C ALA A 509 -8.38 -2.87 33.48
N GLY A 510 -7.32 -3.33 34.14
CA GLY A 510 -6.73 -2.70 35.32
C GLY A 510 -7.50 -2.85 36.64
N LYS A 511 -8.59 -3.64 36.67
CA LYS A 511 -9.45 -3.83 37.86
C LYS A 511 -9.57 -5.31 38.23
N PRO A 512 -9.56 -5.66 39.53
CA PRO A 512 -9.45 -7.04 39.98
C PRO A 512 -10.66 -7.90 39.57
N SER A 513 -10.40 -9.17 39.25
CA SER A 513 -11.41 -10.19 38.95
C SER A 513 -12.14 -10.69 40.21
N ALA A 514 -11.50 -10.63 41.38
CA ALA A 514 -12.11 -10.83 42.70
C ALA A 514 -11.47 -9.91 43.76
N GLU A 515 -12.21 -9.53 44.80
CA GLU A 515 -11.78 -8.55 45.84
C GLU A 515 -10.49 -8.91 46.60
N ALA A 516 -10.06 -10.18 46.54
CA ALA A 516 -8.87 -10.67 47.22
C ALA A 516 -7.58 -10.64 46.37
N ASP A 517 -7.68 -10.41 45.05
CA ASP A 517 -6.57 -10.54 44.12
C ASP A 517 -5.79 -9.25 43.91
N GLY A 518 -4.46 -9.39 43.77
CA GLY A 518 -3.58 -8.31 43.34
C GLY A 518 -3.85 -7.93 41.89
N HIS A 519 -3.94 -6.64 41.61
CA HIS A 519 -4.21 -6.07 40.30
C HIS A 519 -3.29 -4.87 40.02
N ASN A 520 -3.24 -4.41 38.78
CA ASN A 520 -2.51 -3.20 38.42
C ASN A 520 -3.32 -2.27 37.49
N ALA A 521 -3.75 -1.15 38.08
CA ALA A 521 -4.47 -0.08 37.42
C ALA A 521 -3.57 0.89 36.61
N ASP A 522 -2.24 0.88 36.80
CA ASP A 522 -1.31 1.82 36.15
C ASP A 522 -0.88 1.33 34.75
N PRO A 523 -1.23 2.04 33.65
CA PRO A 523 -0.80 1.73 32.29
C PRO A 523 0.72 1.59 32.10
N THR A 524 1.53 2.20 32.96
CA THR A 524 3.00 2.23 32.85
C THR A 524 3.69 1.07 33.55
N ALA A 525 2.99 0.39 34.47
CA ALA A 525 3.56 -0.64 35.35
C ALA A 525 3.06 -2.08 35.07
N VAL A 526 2.42 -2.30 33.91
CA VAL A 526 1.95 -3.62 33.45
C VAL A 526 3.05 -4.69 33.64
N PRO A 527 2.81 -5.78 34.40
CA PRO A 527 3.79 -6.82 34.64
C PRO A 527 3.89 -7.81 33.47
N MET A 528 4.94 -8.63 33.47
CA MET A 528 5.09 -9.80 32.58
C MET A 528 3.95 -10.81 32.79
N GLY A 529 3.72 -11.68 31.79
CA GLY A 529 2.68 -12.70 31.85
C GLY A 529 2.89 -13.72 32.99
N PRO A 530 1.81 -14.31 33.55
CA PRO A 530 1.93 -15.34 34.57
C PRO A 530 2.83 -16.50 34.13
N GLY A 531 3.95 -16.71 34.83
CA GLY A 531 4.94 -17.74 34.51
C GLY A 531 5.87 -17.42 33.33
N LYS A 532 5.95 -16.16 32.88
CA LYS A 532 6.91 -15.68 31.87
C LYS A 532 8.02 -14.84 32.54
N ASP A 533 9.28 -15.06 32.13
CA ASP A 533 10.45 -14.27 32.58
C ASP A 533 10.71 -13.02 31.70
N PHE A 534 9.90 -12.82 30.65
CA PHE A 534 9.98 -11.73 29.68
C PHE A 534 8.61 -11.44 29.05
N TYR A 535 8.47 -10.31 28.36
CA TYR A 535 7.30 -10.01 27.54
C TYR A 535 7.39 -10.75 26.21
N ASP A 536 6.31 -11.43 25.81
CA ASP A 536 6.23 -12.11 24.51
C ASP A 536 4.88 -11.89 23.81
N SER A 537 4.90 -12.07 22.48
CA SER A 537 3.76 -11.87 21.58
C SER A 537 3.09 -13.19 21.23
N ASP A 538 2.91 -14.03 22.25
CA ASP A 538 2.35 -15.37 22.17
C ASP A 538 0.82 -15.35 22.16
N LEU A 539 0.21 -15.65 21.01
CA LEU A 539 -1.23 -15.50 20.78
C LEU A 539 -1.96 -16.84 20.51
N SER A 540 -1.28 -17.99 20.72
CA SER A 540 -1.95 -19.30 20.69
C SER A 540 -2.92 -19.46 21.86
N GLU A 541 -3.86 -20.40 21.75
CA GLU A 541 -4.89 -20.62 22.78
C GLU A 541 -4.31 -21.02 24.14
N GLU A 542 -3.14 -21.65 24.16
CA GLU A 542 -2.42 -22.07 25.36
C GLU A 542 -1.38 -21.04 25.85
N GLY A 543 -0.92 -20.16 24.95
CA GLY A 543 0.17 -19.20 25.21
C GLY A 543 -0.30 -17.80 25.62
N ILE A 544 -1.52 -17.42 25.25
CA ILE A 544 -2.06 -16.07 25.50
C ILE A 544 -2.39 -15.85 26.98
N ARG A 545 -1.86 -14.77 27.55
CA ARG A 545 -2.23 -14.29 28.89
C ARG A 545 -3.59 -13.58 28.85
N THR A 546 -4.40 -13.78 29.90
CA THR A 546 -5.76 -13.23 30.05
C THR A 546 -5.95 -12.48 31.37
N ASP A 547 -4.84 -12.07 32.02
CA ASP A 547 -4.80 -11.38 33.31
C ASP A 547 -5.10 -9.88 33.19
N TYR A 548 -6.21 -9.52 32.52
CA TYR A 548 -6.58 -8.15 32.16
C TYR A 548 -6.63 -7.15 33.32
N TRP A 549 -6.79 -7.64 34.55
CA TRP A 549 -6.71 -6.84 35.78
C TRP A 549 -5.33 -6.20 36.01
N ASN A 550 -4.30 -6.63 35.29
CA ASN A 550 -2.93 -6.12 35.36
C ASN A 550 -2.54 -5.17 34.22
N TRP A 551 -3.43 -4.93 33.24
CA TRP A 551 -3.08 -4.26 31.97
C TRP A 551 -3.21 -2.72 32.00
N GLY A 552 -3.55 -2.15 33.17
CA GLY A 552 -3.80 -0.72 33.36
C GLY A 552 -5.21 -0.29 32.94
N GLU A 553 -5.76 0.71 33.62
CA GLU A 553 -7.10 1.23 33.31
C GLU A 553 -7.16 1.84 31.90
N GLY A 554 -8.30 1.64 31.23
CA GLY A 554 -8.55 2.17 29.88
C GLY A 554 -7.92 1.38 28.74
N TYR A 555 -7.15 0.32 29.02
CA TYR A 555 -6.65 -0.57 27.96
C TYR A 555 -7.80 -1.32 27.28
N ILE A 556 -7.79 -1.32 25.94
CA ILE A 556 -8.49 -2.32 25.15
C ILE A 556 -7.79 -2.51 23.81
N SER A 557 -7.55 -3.77 23.47
CA SER A 557 -7.10 -4.24 22.16
C SER A 557 -7.61 -5.67 21.99
N ALA A 558 -7.41 -6.25 20.81
CA ALA A 558 -7.69 -7.64 20.54
C ALA A 558 -6.58 -8.59 21.02
N TYR A 559 -5.55 -8.10 21.72
CA TYR A 559 -4.41 -8.87 22.25
C TYR A 559 -3.85 -8.19 23.53
N PRO A 560 -3.00 -8.85 24.34
CA PRO A 560 -2.42 -8.28 25.56
C PRO A 560 -1.42 -7.12 25.31
N PRO A 561 -1.12 -6.27 26.31
CA PRO A 561 -0.25 -5.09 26.15
C PRO A 561 1.18 -5.37 25.66
N ASP A 562 1.64 -6.60 25.74
CA ASP A 562 3.04 -7.01 25.64
C ASP A 562 3.69 -6.55 24.33
N GLN A 563 2.98 -6.55 23.20
CA GLN A 563 3.51 -6.02 21.92
C GLN A 563 3.92 -4.54 21.98
N PHE A 564 3.21 -3.70 22.74
CA PHE A 564 3.57 -2.28 22.92
C PHE A 564 4.86 -2.18 23.73
N ILE A 565 4.95 -2.94 24.83
CA ILE A 565 6.12 -2.98 25.72
C ILE A 565 7.35 -3.52 24.98
N MET A 566 7.19 -4.54 24.13
CA MET A 566 8.24 -5.08 23.28
C MET A 566 8.75 -4.05 22.26
N LEU A 567 7.86 -3.30 21.61
CA LEU A 567 8.24 -2.24 20.67
C LEU A 567 9.01 -1.10 21.36
N GLU A 568 8.60 -0.70 22.57
CA GLU A 568 9.33 0.27 23.40
C GLU A 568 10.77 -0.18 23.74
N HIS A 569 11.03 -1.49 23.74
CA HIS A 569 12.34 -2.11 23.93
C HIS A 569 13.03 -2.50 22.59
N GLY A 570 12.50 -2.05 21.45
CA GLY A 570 13.13 -2.17 20.14
C GLY A 570 12.81 -3.44 19.34
N ALA A 571 11.78 -4.20 19.73
CA ALA A 571 11.35 -5.40 19.02
C ALA A 571 11.01 -5.13 17.54
N LYS A 572 11.26 -6.13 16.69
CA LYS A 572 11.17 -6.01 15.22
C LYS A 572 9.94 -6.71 14.66
N TYR A 573 9.64 -6.37 13.41
CA TYR A 573 8.49 -6.91 12.71
C TYR A 573 8.68 -8.39 12.39
N GLY A 574 7.65 -9.20 12.67
CA GLY A 574 7.60 -10.59 12.23
C GLY A 574 6.64 -11.46 13.04
N GLY A 575 6.70 -12.77 12.81
CA GLY A 575 5.75 -13.74 13.37
C GLY A 575 6.16 -14.36 14.71
N GLN A 576 7.45 -14.35 15.07
CA GLN A 576 7.95 -15.08 16.25
C GLN A 576 7.53 -14.42 17.59
N LYS A 577 7.69 -15.12 18.72
CA LYS A 577 7.20 -14.68 20.04
C LYS A 577 7.97 -13.48 20.61
N ASP A 578 9.14 -13.18 20.08
CA ASP A 578 10.01 -12.04 20.35
C ASP A 578 9.81 -10.87 19.36
N GLN A 579 9.02 -11.07 18.31
CA GLN A 579 8.68 -10.08 17.28
C GLN A 579 7.28 -9.48 17.50
N VAL A 580 6.92 -8.40 16.80
CA VAL A 580 5.61 -7.71 16.88
C VAL A 580 5.05 -7.37 15.50
N TRP A 581 3.81 -6.90 15.39
CA TRP A 581 3.26 -6.33 14.15
C TRP A 581 2.41 -5.09 14.42
N ALA A 582 2.93 -3.91 14.05
CA ALA A 582 2.22 -2.62 14.00
C ALA A 582 1.21 -2.36 15.14
N PRO A 583 1.60 -2.46 16.43
CA PRO A 583 0.61 -2.50 17.50
C PRO A 583 -0.16 -1.16 17.65
N TYR A 584 0.50 -0.03 17.40
CA TYR A 584 -0.16 1.28 17.39
C TYR A 584 -1.09 1.49 16.16
N TYR A 585 -0.83 0.85 15.02
CA TYR A 585 -1.73 0.86 13.86
C TYR A 585 -3.10 0.24 14.19
N THR A 586 -3.13 -0.83 15.01
CA THR A 586 -4.41 -1.48 15.38
C THR A 586 -5.21 -0.59 16.33
N LEU A 587 -4.56 0.00 17.35
CA LEU A 587 -5.21 0.99 18.23
C LEU A 587 -5.77 2.17 17.44
N HIS A 588 -5.04 2.68 16.43
CA HIS A 588 -5.53 3.75 15.57
C HIS A 588 -6.87 3.39 14.90
N LYS A 589 -7.05 2.18 14.36
CA LYS A 589 -8.34 1.79 13.73
C LYS A 589 -9.47 1.74 14.76
N ILE A 590 -9.20 1.13 15.91
CA ILE A 590 -10.19 0.97 16.98
C ILE A 590 -10.60 2.36 17.52
N LEU A 591 -9.63 3.24 17.78
CA LEU A 591 -9.83 4.60 18.27
C LEU A 591 -10.57 5.47 17.25
N ALA A 592 -10.18 5.43 15.98
CA ALA A 592 -10.86 6.14 14.89
C ALA A 592 -12.33 5.70 14.78
N GLY A 593 -12.59 4.40 14.68
CA GLY A 593 -13.95 3.87 14.55
C GLY A 593 -14.85 4.13 15.77
N LEU A 594 -14.30 4.17 16.98
CA LEU A 594 -15.05 4.61 18.16
C LEU A 594 -15.43 6.09 18.11
N MET A 595 -14.55 6.96 17.60
CA MET A 595 -14.86 8.38 17.39
C MET A 595 -15.83 8.59 16.22
N ASP A 596 -15.73 7.80 15.15
CA ASP A 596 -16.67 7.84 14.03
C ASP A 596 -18.10 7.48 14.49
N ILE A 597 -18.25 6.42 15.30
CA ILE A 597 -19.54 6.07 15.91
C ILE A 597 -20.03 7.18 16.85
N TYR A 598 -19.15 7.79 17.66
CA TYR A 598 -19.54 8.91 18.52
C TYR A 598 -20.05 10.11 17.71
N GLU A 599 -19.33 10.55 16.69
CA GLU A 599 -19.69 11.73 15.89
C GLU A 599 -21.01 11.55 15.11
N VAL A 600 -21.32 10.33 14.61
CA VAL A 600 -22.59 10.10 13.89
C VAL A 600 -23.79 9.79 14.78
N SER A 601 -23.60 9.43 16.06
CA SER A 601 -24.69 8.92 16.92
C SER A 601 -24.77 9.48 18.35
N GLY A 602 -23.79 10.26 18.80
CA GLY A 602 -23.71 10.77 20.18
C GLY A 602 -23.47 9.67 21.24
N ASN A 603 -22.91 8.53 20.85
CA ASN A 603 -22.75 7.37 21.74
C ASN A 603 -21.62 7.57 22.75
N GLU A 604 -21.95 8.14 23.92
CA GLU A 604 -21.03 8.41 25.03
C GLU A 604 -20.21 7.20 25.51
N LYS A 605 -20.69 5.95 25.32
CA LYS A 605 -19.87 4.77 25.62
C LYS A 605 -18.70 4.65 24.65
N ALA A 606 -18.88 4.95 23.37
CA ALA A 606 -17.81 4.92 22.38
C ALA A 606 -16.73 5.96 22.71
N LEU A 607 -17.14 7.18 23.06
CA LEU A 607 -16.24 8.23 23.53
C LEU A 607 -15.55 7.86 24.85
N SER A 608 -16.25 7.18 25.77
CA SER A 608 -15.66 6.71 27.02
C SER A 608 -14.54 5.69 26.79
N VAL A 609 -14.71 4.74 25.86
CA VAL A 609 -13.64 3.79 25.47
C VAL A 609 -12.49 4.53 24.78
N ALA A 610 -12.79 5.42 23.83
CA ALA A 610 -11.78 6.22 23.12
C ALA A 610 -10.92 7.06 24.08
N LYS A 611 -11.54 7.68 25.10
CA LYS A 611 -10.84 8.42 26.17
C LYS A 611 -9.98 7.51 27.05
N GLY A 612 -10.44 6.29 27.33
CA GLY A 612 -9.66 5.26 28.03
C GLY A 612 -8.38 4.91 27.25
N MET A 613 -8.54 4.52 25.99
CA MET A 613 -7.42 4.18 25.09
C MET A 613 -6.42 5.33 24.94
N GLY A 614 -6.90 6.55 24.66
CA GLY A 614 -6.05 7.73 24.53
C GLY A 614 -5.33 8.09 25.82
N THR A 615 -5.95 7.86 26.99
CA THR A 615 -5.32 8.08 28.29
C THR A 615 -4.24 7.03 28.58
N TRP A 616 -4.48 5.76 28.25
CA TRP A 616 -3.52 4.67 28.39
C TRP A 616 -2.29 4.88 27.49
N VAL A 617 -2.50 5.22 26.21
CA VAL A 617 -1.42 5.55 25.25
C VAL A 617 -0.60 6.74 25.74
N ALA A 618 -1.27 7.83 26.14
CA ALA A 618 -0.61 9.02 26.65
C ALA A 618 0.23 8.74 27.91
N ALA A 619 -0.27 7.90 28.82
CA ALA A 619 0.43 7.55 30.06
C ALA A 619 1.74 6.76 29.80
N ARG A 620 1.74 5.85 28.81
CA ARG A 620 2.95 5.10 28.43
C ARG A 620 3.97 5.93 27.68
N LEU A 621 3.56 6.59 26.58
CA LEU A 621 4.50 7.31 25.71
C LEU A 621 5.20 8.49 26.44
N ASP A 622 4.54 9.11 27.41
CA ASP A 622 5.09 10.15 28.30
C ASP A 622 6.29 9.67 29.17
N LYS A 623 6.56 8.36 29.23
CA LYS A 623 7.73 7.79 29.93
C LYS A 623 8.92 7.47 29.03
N LEU A 624 8.76 7.58 27.71
CA LEU A 624 9.77 7.16 26.75
C LEU A 624 10.74 8.30 26.40
N PRO A 625 12.06 8.06 26.43
CA PRO A 625 13.03 9.02 25.88
C PRO A 625 12.76 9.30 24.39
N THR A 626 13.02 10.54 23.94
CA THR A 626 12.85 10.93 22.52
C THR A 626 13.65 10.02 21.57
N SER A 627 14.82 9.54 21.97
CA SER A 627 15.61 8.56 21.21
C SER A 627 14.90 7.22 21.01
N THR A 628 14.09 6.79 21.98
CA THR A 628 13.27 5.58 21.89
C THR A 628 12.11 5.80 20.90
N LEU A 629 11.40 6.92 21.00
CA LEU A 629 10.34 7.29 20.05
C LEU A 629 10.87 7.35 18.60
N ILE A 630 12.03 7.99 18.39
CA ILE A 630 12.72 8.04 17.09
C ILE A 630 13.05 6.62 16.58
N SER A 631 13.52 5.72 17.45
CA SER A 631 13.85 4.33 17.09
C SER A 631 12.59 3.50 16.75
N MET A 632 11.51 3.71 17.49
CA MET A 632 10.21 3.07 17.24
C MET A 632 9.65 3.48 15.87
N TRP A 633 9.44 4.78 15.64
CA TRP A 633 8.74 5.28 14.44
C TRP A 633 9.54 5.11 13.13
N ASN A 634 10.88 4.95 13.21
CA ASN A 634 11.73 4.58 12.07
C ASN A 634 11.81 3.08 11.80
N THR A 635 11.27 2.21 12.67
CA THR A 635 11.32 0.76 12.44
C THR A 635 10.24 0.33 11.45
N TYR A 636 10.65 -0.39 10.39
CA TYR A 636 9.77 -0.95 9.36
C TYR A 636 8.64 -1.80 9.99
N ILE A 637 7.38 -1.46 9.69
CA ILE A 637 6.11 -2.09 10.11
C ILE A 637 5.87 -2.26 11.63
N ALA A 638 6.83 -2.74 12.42
CA ALA A 638 6.70 -2.75 13.88
C ALA A 638 6.53 -1.33 14.45
N GLY A 639 7.16 -0.33 13.82
CA GLY A 639 6.98 1.08 14.11
C GLY A 639 5.74 1.73 13.51
N GLU A 640 4.89 0.99 12.78
CA GLU A 640 3.70 1.57 12.16
C GLU A 640 2.62 1.90 13.21
N PHE A 641 2.32 3.19 13.32
CA PHE A 641 1.21 3.72 14.12
C PHE A 641 0.02 4.20 13.26
N GLY A 642 0.14 4.17 11.93
CA GLY A 642 -0.82 4.78 11.03
C GLY A 642 -1.04 6.27 11.37
N GLY A 643 -2.29 6.66 11.63
CA GLY A 643 -2.67 8.02 12.01
C GLY A 643 -2.98 8.15 13.50
N MET A 644 -2.17 7.56 14.40
CA MET A 644 -2.34 7.81 15.85
C MET A 644 -2.20 9.29 16.23
N ASN A 645 -1.34 10.06 15.55
CA ASN A 645 -1.29 11.52 15.69
C ASN A 645 -2.60 12.19 15.28
N GLU A 646 -3.17 11.84 14.11
CA GLU A 646 -4.53 12.28 13.70
C GLU A 646 -5.58 11.93 14.78
N ALA A 647 -5.60 10.68 15.24
CA ALA A 647 -6.63 10.19 16.15
C ALA A 647 -6.56 10.89 17.52
N MET A 648 -5.35 11.18 18.01
CA MET A 648 -5.14 11.87 19.28
C MET A 648 -5.41 13.38 19.18
N ALA A 649 -5.13 14.02 18.04
CA ALA A 649 -5.54 15.40 17.75
C ALA A 649 -7.09 15.52 17.65
N ARG A 650 -7.74 14.61 16.93
CA ARG A 650 -9.21 14.51 16.88
C ARG A 650 -9.83 14.29 18.28
N LEU A 651 -9.24 13.42 19.09
CA LEU A 651 -9.69 13.19 20.48
C LEU A 651 -9.50 14.43 21.37
N TYR A 652 -8.46 15.25 21.15
CA TYR A 652 -8.33 16.57 21.76
C TYR A 652 -9.51 17.47 21.39
N ARG A 653 -9.83 17.64 20.11
CA ARG A 653 -10.96 18.48 19.67
C ARG A 653 -12.31 18.04 20.24
N ILE A 654 -12.57 16.73 20.29
CA ILE A 654 -13.83 16.19 20.85
C ILE A 654 -13.95 16.45 22.37
N THR A 655 -12.84 16.59 23.10
CA THR A 655 -12.85 16.58 24.58
C THR A 655 -12.29 17.83 25.26
N GLY A 656 -11.64 18.73 24.54
CA GLY A 656 -10.89 19.86 25.09
C GLY A 656 -9.65 19.47 25.92
N SER A 657 -9.28 18.19 25.97
CA SER A 657 -8.22 17.68 26.85
C SER A 657 -6.85 17.79 26.18
N SER A 658 -6.08 18.82 26.53
CA SER A 658 -4.73 19.08 26.00
C SER A 658 -3.73 17.92 26.16
N ARG A 659 -4.00 16.97 27.08
CA ARG A 659 -3.27 15.69 27.19
C ARG A 659 -3.20 14.96 25.85
N TYR A 660 -4.30 14.94 25.08
CA TYR A 660 -4.33 14.16 23.84
C TYR A 660 -3.56 14.86 22.72
N LEU A 661 -3.56 16.20 22.66
CA LEU A 661 -2.71 16.95 21.72
C LEU A 661 -1.22 16.81 22.06
N ALA A 662 -0.87 16.82 23.35
CA ALA A 662 0.49 16.53 23.81
C ALA A 662 0.93 15.10 23.44
N ALA A 663 0.04 14.11 23.59
CA ALA A 663 0.31 12.73 23.21
C ALA A 663 0.34 12.51 21.68
N ALA A 664 -0.44 13.28 20.90
CA ALA A 664 -0.39 13.26 19.45
C ALA A 664 1.00 13.62 18.93
N LYS A 665 1.64 14.62 19.55
CA LYS A 665 3.03 15.02 19.25
C LYS A 665 4.08 13.94 19.56
N LEU A 666 3.80 12.99 20.46
CA LEU A 666 4.73 11.88 20.73
C LEU A 666 4.81 10.88 19.56
N PHE A 667 3.89 10.96 18.59
CA PHE A 667 3.92 10.24 17.32
C PHE A 667 4.56 11.05 16.17
N ASP A 668 5.24 12.17 16.44
CA ASP A 668 6.01 12.87 15.41
C ASP A 668 7.15 11.98 14.89
N ASN A 669 7.10 11.60 13.62
CA ASN A 669 8.17 10.86 12.95
C ASN A 669 9.30 11.82 12.58
N ILE A 670 10.09 12.21 13.59
CA ILE A 670 11.10 13.26 13.53
C ILE A 670 12.05 13.11 12.32
N THR A 671 12.47 11.89 11.98
CA THR A 671 13.37 11.66 10.84
C THR A 671 12.72 11.93 9.50
N VAL A 672 11.46 11.54 9.30
CA VAL A 672 10.74 11.83 8.05
C VAL A 672 10.30 13.30 8.00
N PHE A 673 9.75 13.82 9.10
CA PHE A 673 9.16 15.15 9.19
C PHE A 673 10.21 16.28 9.18
N TYR A 674 11.29 16.11 9.94
CA TYR A 674 12.29 17.16 10.23
C TYR A 674 13.74 16.73 9.95
N GLY A 675 13.97 15.48 9.50
CA GLY A 675 15.29 14.93 9.20
C GLY A 675 16.04 14.39 10.41
N ASN A 676 16.16 15.19 11.47
CA ASN A 676 16.88 14.85 12.70
C ASN A 676 16.23 15.51 13.94
N ALA A 677 16.77 15.19 15.13
CA ALA A 677 16.26 15.69 16.42
C ALA A 677 16.44 17.20 16.63
N ASP A 678 17.36 17.83 15.89
CA ASP A 678 17.59 19.28 15.87
C ASP A 678 16.67 20.02 14.88
N HIS A 679 15.90 19.26 14.09
CA HIS A 679 14.94 19.70 13.07
C HIS A 679 15.58 20.48 11.89
N ASP A 680 16.77 20.07 11.46
CA ASP A 680 17.58 20.78 10.46
C ASP A 680 17.00 20.72 9.03
N HIS A 681 16.33 19.63 8.63
CA HIS A 681 15.85 19.41 7.25
C HIS A 681 14.44 18.77 7.20
N GLY A 682 14.27 17.64 6.52
CA GLY A 682 13.01 16.91 6.39
C GLY A 682 11.94 17.56 5.49
N LEU A 683 10.76 16.94 5.48
CA LEU A 683 9.58 17.40 4.73
C LEU A 683 9.15 18.82 5.11
N ALA A 684 9.34 19.24 6.37
CA ALA A 684 9.09 20.62 6.81
C ALA A 684 9.85 21.68 6.00
N LYS A 685 11.01 21.30 5.42
CA LYS A 685 11.90 22.15 4.62
C LYS A 685 11.98 21.73 3.15
N ASN A 686 10.95 21.01 2.67
CA ASN A 686 10.81 20.51 1.29
C ASN A 686 11.95 19.54 0.87
N VAL A 687 12.53 18.81 1.84
CA VAL A 687 13.46 17.71 1.56
C VAL A 687 12.70 16.40 1.51
N ASP A 688 12.83 15.68 0.40
CA ASP A 688 12.30 14.33 0.24
C ASP A 688 13.13 13.32 1.06
N THR A 689 12.55 12.92 2.18
CA THR A 689 13.06 11.95 3.16
C THR A 689 12.32 10.60 3.13
N PHE A 690 11.38 10.39 2.19
CA PHE A 690 10.52 9.20 2.16
C PHE A 690 10.84 8.21 1.02
N ARG A 691 11.92 8.47 0.25
CA ARG A 691 12.50 7.56 -0.73
C ARG A 691 12.62 6.13 -0.21
N GLY A 692 12.08 5.16 -0.94
CA GLY A 692 12.16 3.75 -0.58
C GLY A 692 11.33 3.31 0.64
N LEU A 693 10.63 4.22 1.33
CA LEU A 693 9.82 3.87 2.49
C LEU A 693 8.49 3.23 2.08
N HIS A 694 7.93 2.38 2.95
CA HIS A 694 6.60 1.80 2.75
C HIS A 694 5.55 2.92 2.72
N ALA A 695 4.76 3.01 1.65
CA ALA A 695 3.91 4.15 1.39
C ALA A 695 2.80 4.29 2.45
N ASN A 696 1.99 3.25 2.63
CA ASN A 696 0.86 3.29 3.56
C ASN A 696 1.25 3.32 5.05
N GLN A 697 2.45 2.88 5.46
CA GLN A 697 2.97 3.15 6.81
C GLN A 697 3.09 4.67 7.07
N HIS A 698 3.42 5.48 6.06
CA HIS A 698 3.81 6.88 6.23
C HIS A 698 2.73 7.90 5.83
N ILE A 699 1.93 7.68 4.79
CA ILE A 699 0.88 8.64 4.36
C ILE A 699 -0.12 8.99 5.50
N PRO A 700 -0.58 8.05 6.35
CA PRO A 700 -1.43 8.38 7.51
C PRO A 700 -0.74 9.27 8.56
N GLN A 701 0.59 9.17 8.70
CA GLN A 701 1.37 10.02 9.61
C GLN A 701 1.36 11.47 9.11
N ILE A 702 1.41 11.67 7.79
CA ILE A 702 1.32 12.97 7.12
C ILE A 702 -0.10 13.57 7.27
N MET A 703 -1.15 12.75 7.18
CA MET A 703 -2.51 13.16 7.53
C MET A 703 -2.56 13.69 8.97
N GLY A 704 -1.95 12.99 9.92
CA GLY A 704 -1.87 13.46 11.30
C GLY A 704 -0.99 14.70 11.50
N ALA A 705 -0.01 14.97 10.64
CA ALA A 705 0.69 16.25 10.65
C ALA A 705 -0.27 17.40 10.26
N LEU A 706 -1.11 17.23 9.24
CA LEU A 706 -2.13 18.24 8.88
C LEU A 706 -3.15 18.46 10.01
N GLU A 707 -3.54 17.41 10.72
CA GLU A 707 -4.43 17.53 11.89
C GLU A 707 -3.73 18.16 13.10
N MET A 708 -2.42 17.94 13.28
CA MET A 708 -1.61 18.69 14.26
C MET A 708 -1.50 20.17 13.88
N TYR A 709 -1.37 20.52 12.59
CA TYR A 709 -1.43 21.91 12.14
C TYR A 709 -2.77 22.56 12.50
N ARG A 710 -3.89 21.87 12.22
CA ARG A 710 -5.25 22.32 12.53
C ARG A 710 -5.46 22.73 13.99
N ASP A 711 -4.81 22.03 14.92
CA ASP A 711 -4.95 22.22 16.37
C ASP A 711 -3.81 23.05 17.01
N THR A 712 -2.81 23.49 16.25
CA THR A 712 -1.64 24.23 16.77
C THR A 712 -1.19 25.45 15.97
N GLU A 713 -1.72 25.64 14.75
CA GLU A 713 -1.31 26.68 13.79
C GLU A 713 0.21 26.66 13.43
N SER A 714 0.92 25.59 13.83
CA SER A 714 2.37 25.45 13.67
C SER A 714 2.76 25.16 12.21
N ALA A 715 3.21 26.18 11.50
CA ALA A 715 3.55 26.15 10.07
C ALA A 715 4.37 24.93 9.59
N PRO A 716 5.39 24.42 10.31
CA PRO A 716 6.11 23.21 9.91
C PRO A 716 5.21 21.99 9.66
N TYR A 717 4.10 21.82 10.40
CA TYR A 717 3.16 20.73 10.19
C TYR A 717 2.37 20.88 8.89
N PHE A 718 1.96 22.10 8.51
CA PHE A 718 1.36 22.36 7.20
C PHE A 718 2.37 22.07 6.07
N HIS A 719 3.61 22.57 6.20
CA HIS A 719 4.65 22.34 5.21
C HIS A 719 4.99 20.85 5.04
N ILE A 720 4.96 20.04 6.11
CA ILE A 720 5.12 18.58 6.00
C ILE A 720 4.03 17.98 5.11
N ALA A 721 2.77 18.35 5.33
CA ALA A 721 1.63 17.82 4.58
C ALA A 721 1.62 18.25 3.10
N ASP A 722 1.83 19.54 2.84
CA ASP A 722 1.80 20.14 1.51
C ASP A 722 3.06 19.76 0.68
N ASN A 723 4.27 19.81 1.26
CA ASN A 723 5.47 19.34 0.54
C ASN A 723 5.38 17.83 0.23
N PHE A 724 4.91 17.00 1.17
CA PHE A 724 4.72 15.57 0.93
C PHE A 724 3.74 15.32 -0.20
N TRP A 725 2.55 15.94 -0.16
CA TRP A 725 1.54 15.78 -1.21
C TRP A 725 2.07 16.22 -2.58
N HIS A 726 2.75 17.38 -2.62
CA HIS A 726 3.34 17.93 -3.84
C HIS A 726 4.39 16.97 -4.43
N ILE A 727 5.31 16.45 -3.62
CA ILE A 727 6.34 15.49 -4.09
C ILE A 727 5.71 14.16 -4.49
N ALA A 728 4.81 13.59 -3.69
CA ALA A 728 4.18 12.30 -3.96
C ALA A 728 3.36 12.32 -5.27
N THR A 729 2.55 13.36 -5.48
CA THR A 729 1.73 13.49 -6.71
C THR A 729 2.54 13.86 -7.95
N ASN A 730 3.64 14.62 -7.81
CA ASN A 730 4.45 14.99 -8.96
C ASN A 730 5.50 13.94 -9.33
N ASP A 731 6.06 13.22 -8.37
CA ASP A 731 7.31 12.47 -8.55
C ASP A 731 7.21 10.97 -8.20
N TYR A 732 6.06 10.50 -7.69
CA TYR A 732 5.81 9.08 -7.36
C TYR A 732 4.50 8.51 -7.92
N MET A 733 3.68 9.32 -8.59
CA MET A 733 2.32 8.96 -9.00
C MET A 733 2.24 8.23 -10.34
N TYR A 734 1.62 7.05 -10.34
CA TYR A 734 1.15 6.35 -11.54
C TYR A 734 -0.16 6.98 -12.07
N SER A 735 -0.49 6.78 -13.35
CA SER A 735 -1.62 7.43 -14.03
C SER A 735 -2.98 7.23 -13.36
N ILE A 736 -3.21 6.10 -12.69
CA ILE A 736 -4.43 5.83 -11.90
C ILE A 736 -4.54 6.64 -10.59
N GLY A 737 -3.50 7.40 -10.21
CA GLY A 737 -3.41 8.19 -8.98
C GLY A 737 -2.70 7.52 -7.81
N GLY A 738 -2.35 6.23 -7.89
CA GLY A 738 -1.58 5.54 -6.85
C GLY A 738 -0.09 5.90 -6.86
N VAL A 739 0.61 5.66 -5.75
CA VAL A 739 1.98 6.16 -5.48
C VAL A 739 2.97 5.09 -4.99
N ALA A 740 2.62 3.82 -5.05
CA ALA A 740 3.43 2.69 -4.57
C ALA A 740 3.65 1.67 -5.69
N GLY A 741 4.76 0.92 -5.68
CA GLY A 741 5.03 -0.13 -6.66
C GLY A 741 6.51 -0.34 -6.99
N ALA A 742 7.40 -0.09 -6.02
CA ALA A 742 8.84 -0.10 -6.25
C ALA A 742 9.39 -1.51 -6.52
N ARG A 743 10.23 -1.61 -7.57
CA ARG A 743 11.20 -2.71 -7.75
C ARG A 743 12.59 -2.34 -7.21
N THR A 744 12.81 -1.07 -6.86
CA THR A 744 13.92 -0.65 -6.00
C THR A 744 13.41 0.37 -4.98
N PRO A 745 13.30 0.02 -3.68
CA PRO A 745 13.63 -1.29 -3.09
C PRO A 745 12.68 -2.38 -3.60
N ALA A 746 12.99 -3.66 -3.35
CA ALA A 746 12.18 -4.80 -3.77
C ALA A 746 10.91 -4.99 -2.90
N ASN A 747 10.03 -3.98 -2.87
CA ASN A 747 8.70 -4.08 -2.28
C ASN A 747 7.68 -3.20 -3.04
N ALA A 748 6.64 -3.84 -3.58
CA ALA A 748 5.50 -3.22 -4.24
C ALA A 748 4.70 -2.21 -3.36
N GLU A 749 4.86 -2.27 -2.03
CA GLU A 749 4.25 -1.35 -1.06
C GLU A 749 5.06 -0.06 -0.86
N CYS A 750 6.30 0.00 -1.34
CA CYS A 750 7.19 1.15 -1.18
C CYS A 750 7.07 2.19 -2.30
N PHE A 751 7.45 3.43 -1.95
CA PHE A 751 7.94 4.44 -2.89
C PHE A 751 9.26 4.01 -3.53
N THR A 752 9.61 4.54 -4.70
CA THR A 752 10.91 4.27 -5.35
C THR A 752 12.10 4.87 -4.57
N THR A 753 13.30 4.29 -4.69
CA THR A 753 14.53 4.78 -4.03
C THR A 753 15.00 6.17 -4.46
N GLU A 754 14.55 6.65 -5.61
CA GLU A 754 14.72 8.03 -6.06
C GLU A 754 13.37 8.56 -6.59
N PRO A 755 13.15 9.88 -6.60
CA PRO A 755 11.93 10.50 -7.12
C PRO A 755 11.98 10.66 -8.64
N ALA A 756 10.81 10.64 -9.27
CA ALA A 756 10.60 10.80 -10.72
C ALA A 756 11.27 9.73 -11.60
N THR A 757 11.39 8.51 -11.07
CA THR A 757 12.00 7.33 -11.72
C THR A 757 11.05 6.12 -11.71
N LEU A 758 9.82 6.29 -12.21
CA LEU A 758 8.83 5.20 -12.19
C LEU A 758 9.13 4.13 -13.24
N TYR A 759 9.72 4.47 -14.38
CA TYR A 759 10.21 3.48 -15.33
C TYR A 759 11.47 2.76 -14.85
N GLU A 760 12.43 3.48 -14.25
CA GLU A 760 13.69 2.90 -13.78
C GLU A 760 13.52 2.05 -12.50
N PHE A 761 12.70 2.48 -11.52
CA PHE A 761 12.59 1.81 -10.21
C PHE A 761 11.16 1.42 -9.80
N GLY A 762 10.11 1.77 -10.56
CA GLY A 762 8.72 1.35 -10.32
C GLY A 762 8.36 0.02 -10.99
N PHE A 763 7.07 -0.21 -11.26
CA PHE A 763 6.52 -1.36 -12.00
C PHE A 763 6.99 -2.76 -11.53
N SER A 764 7.10 -2.96 -10.21
CA SER A 764 7.47 -4.24 -9.58
C SER A 764 6.62 -5.43 -10.00
N ALA A 765 7.21 -6.60 -10.31
CA ALA A 765 6.44 -7.72 -10.87
C ALA A 765 5.36 -8.25 -9.91
N GLY A 766 5.61 -8.23 -8.60
CA GLY A 766 4.66 -8.68 -7.57
C GLY A 766 3.41 -7.81 -7.37
N GLY A 767 3.40 -6.62 -7.97
CA GLY A 767 2.26 -5.71 -7.95
C GLY A 767 2.67 -4.24 -7.95
N GLN A 768 1.68 -3.37 -8.13
CA GLN A 768 1.84 -1.94 -7.89
C GLN A 768 0.60 -1.42 -7.16
N ASN A 769 0.67 -0.19 -6.66
CA ASN A 769 -0.46 0.60 -6.18
C ASN A 769 -1.32 -0.13 -5.15
N GLU A 770 -0.79 -0.24 -3.92
CA GLU A 770 -1.60 -0.61 -2.74
C GLU A 770 -2.83 0.30 -2.65
N THR A 771 -4.01 -0.30 -2.50
CA THR A 771 -5.29 0.43 -2.48
C THR A 771 -5.37 1.37 -1.26
N CYS A 772 -4.80 0.99 -0.10
CA CYS A 772 -4.73 1.85 1.08
C CYS A 772 -3.95 3.15 0.86
N ALA A 773 -2.83 3.08 0.13
CA ALA A 773 -1.99 4.26 -0.11
C ALA A 773 -2.77 5.33 -0.88
N THR A 774 -3.60 4.91 -1.84
CA THR A 774 -4.47 5.84 -2.58
C THR A 774 -5.64 6.32 -1.74
N TYR A 775 -6.26 5.46 -0.94
CA TYR A 775 -7.27 5.86 0.05
C TYR A 775 -6.76 6.98 0.98
N ASN A 776 -5.54 6.84 1.51
CA ASN A 776 -4.95 7.84 2.40
C ASN A 776 -4.43 9.09 1.65
N MET A 777 -4.00 8.98 0.40
CA MET A 777 -3.70 10.16 -0.44
C MET A 777 -4.95 10.96 -0.82
N LEU A 778 -6.08 10.29 -1.10
CA LEU A 778 -7.38 10.95 -1.28
C LEU A 778 -7.81 11.67 0.01
N LYS A 779 -7.62 11.03 1.17
CA LYS A 779 -7.85 11.63 2.50
C LYS A 779 -6.97 12.87 2.73
N LEU A 780 -5.68 12.83 2.35
CA LEU A 780 -4.78 13.98 2.44
C LEU A 780 -5.23 15.13 1.52
N SER A 781 -5.50 14.82 0.25
CA SER A 781 -5.91 15.81 -0.76
C SER A 781 -7.19 16.55 -0.35
N ARG A 782 -8.21 15.84 0.13
CA ARG A 782 -9.48 16.46 0.55
C ARG A 782 -9.37 17.30 1.82
N ASN A 783 -8.39 17.04 2.68
CA ASN A 783 -8.17 17.81 3.89
C ASN A 783 -7.24 19.01 3.65
N LEU A 784 -6.20 18.90 2.81
CA LEU A 784 -5.42 20.07 2.36
C LEU A 784 -6.32 21.12 1.69
N PHE A 785 -7.30 20.65 0.89
CA PHE A 785 -8.32 21.50 0.28
C PHE A 785 -9.19 22.29 1.28
N LEU A 786 -9.29 21.87 2.55
CA LEU A 786 -10.00 22.64 3.59
C LEU A 786 -9.29 23.94 3.98
N PHE A 787 -7.97 24.00 3.77
CA PHE A 787 -7.13 25.15 4.08
C PHE A 787 -6.82 25.93 2.79
N GLN A 788 -6.26 25.26 1.78
CA GLN A 788 -5.87 25.85 0.50
C GLN A 788 -6.70 25.27 -0.65
N GLN A 789 -7.55 26.09 -1.28
CA GLN A 789 -8.48 25.65 -2.33
C GLN A 789 -7.82 25.54 -3.71
N ASP A 790 -6.68 24.85 -3.77
CA ASP A 790 -6.01 24.51 -5.02
C ASP A 790 -6.81 23.41 -5.75
N PRO A 791 -7.23 23.62 -7.02
CA PRO A 791 -7.92 22.61 -7.82
C PRO A 791 -7.11 21.32 -8.00
N ALA A 792 -5.78 21.37 -7.95
CA ALA A 792 -4.93 20.19 -8.13
C ALA A 792 -5.22 19.09 -7.09
N TYR A 793 -5.61 19.46 -5.86
CA TYR A 793 -6.07 18.51 -4.84
C TYR A 793 -7.33 17.75 -5.29
N MET A 794 -8.24 18.40 -5.99
CA MET A 794 -9.52 17.82 -6.44
C MET A 794 -9.43 17.16 -7.81
N ASP A 795 -8.52 17.59 -8.68
CA ASP A 795 -8.15 16.88 -9.91
C ASP A 795 -7.44 15.55 -9.58
N TYR A 796 -6.54 15.54 -8.58
CA TYR A 796 -6.02 14.30 -8.01
C TYR A 796 -7.14 13.45 -7.38
N TYR A 797 -8.07 14.07 -6.64
CA TYR A 797 -9.17 13.35 -6.00
C TYR A 797 -10.06 12.63 -7.03
N GLU A 798 -10.43 13.33 -8.11
CA GLU A 798 -11.14 12.75 -9.26
C GLU A 798 -10.34 11.59 -9.89
N ARG A 799 -9.05 11.82 -10.18
CA ARG A 799 -8.18 10.82 -10.80
C ARG A 799 -8.08 9.53 -9.97
N GLY A 800 -7.72 9.63 -8.69
CA GLY A 800 -7.58 8.48 -7.78
C GLY A 800 -8.91 7.79 -7.48
N LEU A 801 -10.02 8.53 -7.41
CA LEU A 801 -11.35 7.98 -7.20
C LEU A 801 -11.80 7.12 -8.38
N TYR A 802 -11.85 7.70 -9.59
CA TYR A 802 -12.34 6.99 -10.78
C TYR A 802 -11.41 5.88 -11.23
N ASN A 803 -10.10 6.12 -11.26
CA ASN A 803 -9.15 5.24 -11.95
C ASN A 803 -8.47 4.22 -11.03
N HIS A 804 -8.49 4.42 -9.70
CA HIS A 804 -8.03 3.41 -8.74
C HIS A 804 -9.18 2.91 -7.86
N ILE A 805 -9.81 3.74 -7.03
CA ILE A 805 -10.78 3.27 -6.02
C ILE A 805 -11.99 2.56 -6.65
N LEU A 806 -12.63 3.13 -7.67
CA LEU A 806 -13.73 2.43 -8.36
C LEU A 806 -13.25 1.20 -9.13
N ALA A 807 -12.00 1.19 -9.62
CA ALA A 807 -11.39 0.08 -10.34
C ALA A 807 -10.92 -1.09 -9.44
N SER A 808 -10.75 -0.83 -8.13
CA SER A 808 -10.34 -1.79 -7.09
C SER A 808 -11.42 -2.80 -6.73
N VAL A 809 -12.68 -2.56 -7.09
CA VAL A 809 -13.85 -3.36 -6.70
C VAL A 809 -14.22 -4.36 -7.78
N ALA A 810 -14.55 -5.58 -7.36
CA ALA A 810 -14.98 -6.65 -8.26
C ALA A 810 -16.31 -6.32 -8.95
N LYS A 811 -16.52 -6.92 -10.12
CA LYS A 811 -17.70 -6.70 -10.94
C LYS A 811 -19.00 -7.00 -10.18
N ASP A 812 -19.12 -8.21 -9.63
CA ASP A 812 -20.40 -8.75 -9.13
C ASP A 812 -20.40 -9.02 -7.60
N SER A 813 -19.42 -8.50 -6.83
CA SER A 813 -19.31 -8.70 -5.36
C SER A 813 -18.48 -7.59 -4.70
N PRO A 814 -18.48 -7.43 -3.35
CA PRO A 814 -17.62 -6.46 -2.66
C PRO A 814 -16.15 -6.92 -2.54
N ALA A 815 -15.72 -7.97 -3.25
CA ALA A 815 -14.31 -8.34 -3.27
C ALA A 815 -13.46 -7.19 -3.83
N ASN A 816 -12.27 -6.98 -3.26
CA ASN A 816 -11.41 -5.85 -3.62
C ASN A 816 -9.96 -6.27 -3.88
N THR A 817 -9.24 -5.46 -4.65
CA THR A 817 -7.80 -5.57 -4.87
C THR A 817 -6.99 -5.22 -3.63
N TYR A 818 -5.79 -5.78 -3.53
CA TYR A 818 -4.74 -5.25 -2.64
C TYR A 818 -3.85 -4.30 -3.46
N HIS A 819 -3.10 -4.88 -4.40
CA HIS A 819 -2.39 -4.20 -5.48
C HIS A 819 -3.28 -4.10 -6.72
N VAL A 820 -3.18 -2.98 -7.44
CA VAL A 820 -3.74 -2.81 -8.79
C VAL A 820 -2.59 -2.82 -9.81
N PRO A 821 -2.37 -3.94 -10.53
CA PRO A 821 -1.29 -4.06 -11.49
C PRO A 821 -1.56 -3.23 -12.75
N LEU A 822 -0.50 -2.65 -13.31
CA LEU A 822 -0.52 -1.73 -14.46
C LEU A 822 0.41 -2.17 -15.60
N ARG A 823 1.09 -3.32 -15.45
CA ARG A 823 1.98 -3.92 -16.46
C ARG A 823 1.19 -4.48 -17.66
N PRO A 824 1.83 -4.79 -18.81
CA PRO A 824 1.13 -5.20 -20.01
C PRO A 824 0.40 -6.54 -19.84
N GLY A 825 -0.84 -6.65 -20.29
CA GLY A 825 -1.63 -7.89 -20.23
C GLY A 825 -2.03 -8.39 -18.84
N SER A 826 -1.71 -7.64 -17.76
CA SER A 826 -1.93 -8.06 -16.38
C SER A 826 -3.40 -8.20 -15.98
N ILE A 827 -3.67 -8.84 -14.84
CA ILE A 827 -5.04 -9.10 -14.35
C ILE A 827 -5.25 -8.61 -12.90
N LYS A 828 -6.38 -7.92 -12.65
CA LYS A 828 -6.77 -7.49 -11.29
C LYS A 828 -7.26 -8.69 -10.47
N GLN A 829 -6.63 -8.93 -9.33
CA GLN A 829 -7.04 -9.95 -8.35
C GLN A 829 -8.02 -9.34 -7.33
N PHE A 830 -9.12 -10.03 -7.01
CA PHE A 830 -10.11 -9.55 -6.05
C PHE A 830 -10.33 -10.54 -4.89
N GLY A 831 -10.07 -10.10 -3.65
CA GLY A 831 -10.18 -10.92 -2.44
C GLY A 831 -11.35 -10.52 -1.52
N ASN A 832 -11.66 -11.39 -0.56
CA ASN A 832 -12.67 -11.18 0.51
C ASN A 832 -14.14 -10.88 0.09
N PRO A 833 -14.75 -11.62 -0.88
CA PRO A 833 -16.14 -11.40 -1.32
C PRO A 833 -17.23 -11.58 -0.24
N LYS A 834 -16.88 -12.05 0.96
CA LYS A 834 -17.81 -12.37 2.06
C LYS A 834 -17.48 -11.66 3.38
N MET A 835 -16.52 -10.73 3.39
CA MET A 835 -16.09 -10.00 4.60
C MET A 835 -15.71 -10.91 5.79
N LYS A 836 -14.97 -12.00 5.52
CA LYS A 836 -14.59 -13.04 6.51
C LYS A 836 -13.10 -13.15 6.82
N GLY A 837 -12.24 -12.39 6.14
CA GLY A 837 -10.82 -12.33 6.47
C GLY A 837 -10.20 -11.09 5.85
N PHE A 838 -9.31 -10.42 6.60
CA PHE A 838 -8.93 -9.04 6.30
C PHE A 838 -7.42 -8.87 6.14
N THR A 839 -7.07 -8.05 5.15
CA THR A 839 -5.82 -7.29 5.03
C THR A 839 -6.12 -5.81 5.26
N CYS A 840 -5.09 -4.95 5.34
CA CYS A 840 -5.27 -3.49 5.36
C CYS A 840 -6.18 -2.99 4.22
N CYS A 841 -5.98 -3.47 2.99
CA CYS A 841 -6.76 -3.05 1.82
C CYS A 841 -8.24 -3.43 1.92
N ASN A 842 -8.57 -4.57 2.55
CA ASN A 842 -9.97 -4.92 2.81
C ASN A 842 -10.62 -3.97 3.83
N GLY A 843 -9.86 -3.49 4.80
CA GLY A 843 -10.27 -2.46 5.76
C GLY A 843 -10.56 -1.12 5.08
N THR A 844 -9.62 -0.61 4.27
CA THR A 844 -9.83 0.65 3.54
C THR A 844 -10.90 0.55 2.45
N ALA A 845 -11.14 -0.64 1.88
CA ALA A 845 -12.20 -0.85 0.90
C ALA A 845 -13.60 -0.73 1.52
N ILE A 846 -13.85 -1.33 2.70
CA ILE A 846 -15.14 -1.15 3.40
C ILE A 846 -15.36 0.29 3.87
N GLU A 847 -14.30 1.03 4.14
CA GLU A 847 -14.34 2.46 4.41
C GLU A 847 -14.49 3.35 3.16
N SER A 848 -14.14 2.86 1.97
CA SER A 848 -14.19 3.66 0.73
C SER A 848 -15.60 3.65 0.15
N SER A 849 -16.15 2.46 -0.05
CA SER A 849 -17.46 2.27 -0.70
C SER A 849 -18.64 2.81 0.10
N THR A 850 -18.49 3.02 1.41
CA THR A 850 -19.52 3.56 2.31
C THR A 850 -19.61 5.10 2.31
N LYS A 851 -18.68 5.82 1.65
CA LYS A 851 -18.59 7.29 1.71
C LYS A 851 -18.26 7.99 0.38
N LEU A 852 -18.52 7.34 -0.76
CA LEU A 852 -18.14 7.85 -2.09
C LEU A 852 -18.72 9.25 -2.43
N GLN A 853 -19.75 9.71 -1.72
CA GLN A 853 -20.31 11.06 -1.85
C GLN A 853 -19.53 12.18 -1.13
N ASN A 854 -18.61 11.84 -0.21
CA ASN A 854 -18.11 12.74 0.84
C ASN A 854 -17.32 13.97 0.36
N SER A 855 -17.00 14.04 -0.93
CA SER A 855 -16.17 15.10 -1.52
C SER A 855 -16.78 15.68 -2.80
N ILE A 856 -18.06 15.40 -3.07
CA ILE A 856 -18.79 16.04 -4.18
C ILE A 856 -18.94 17.54 -3.91
N TYR A 857 -19.25 17.90 -2.65
CA TYR A 857 -19.52 19.27 -2.21
C TYR A 857 -18.76 19.65 -0.94
N PHE A 858 -18.35 20.91 -0.85
CA PHE A 858 -17.80 21.56 0.36
C PHE A 858 -18.46 22.93 0.52
N LYS A 859 -18.55 23.44 1.76
CA LYS A 859 -18.99 24.83 2.05
C LYS A 859 -17.85 25.64 2.65
N SER A 860 -17.89 26.96 2.56
CA SER A 860 -17.01 27.80 3.38
C SER A 860 -17.49 27.83 4.84
N VAL A 861 -16.57 28.05 5.79
CA VAL A 861 -16.85 28.12 7.25
C VAL A 861 -17.84 29.23 7.59
N ASP A 862 -17.85 30.33 6.83
CA ASP A 862 -18.83 31.41 6.94
C ASP A 862 -20.21 31.08 6.33
N ASP A 863 -20.38 29.86 5.83
CA ASP A 863 -21.54 29.34 5.10
C ASP A 863 -21.88 30.12 3.81
N GLN A 864 -21.07 31.06 3.30
CA GLN A 864 -21.43 31.91 2.15
C GLN A 864 -21.12 31.32 0.76
N SER A 865 -20.32 30.25 0.68
CA SER A 865 -19.87 29.65 -0.58
C SER A 865 -20.12 28.15 -0.62
N LEU A 866 -20.52 27.64 -1.79
CA LEU A 866 -20.63 26.22 -2.12
C LEU A 866 -19.62 25.86 -3.21
N TYR A 867 -18.74 24.93 -2.92
CA TYR A 867 -17.80 24.32 -3.86
C TYR A 867 -18.41 23.04 -4.43
N VAL A 868 -18.40 22.91 -5.75
CA VAL A 868 -18.80 21.73 -6.51
C VAL A 868 -17.53 21.14 -7.11
N ASN A 869 -17.08 20.03 -6.52
CA ASN A 869 -15.79 19.42 -6.81
C ASN A 869 -15.93 18.21 -7.73
N LEU A 870 -16.95 17.36 -7.55
CA LEU A 870 -17.17 16.18 -8.40
C LEU A 870 -18.51 16.28 -9.14
N PHE A 871 -18.54 15.77 -10.37
CA PHE A 871 -19.71 15.79 -11.23
C PHE A 871 -20.40 14.42 -11.17
N VAL A 872 -21.20 14.22 -10.11
CA VAL A 872 -21.80 12.93 -9.75
C VAL A 872 -23.29 13.13 -9.51
N PRO A 873 -24.19 12.27 -10.03
CA PRO A 873 -25.62 12.39 -9.77
C PRO A 873 -25.90 12.32 -8.27
N SER A 874 -26.43 13.41 -7.70
CA SER A 874 -26.48 13.59 -6.24
C SER A 874 -27.47 14.68 -5.81
N THR A 875 -28.04 14.55 -4.61
CA THR A 875 -28.81 15.61 -3.96
C THR A 875 -28.11 16.07 -2.69
N LEU A 876 -27.79 17.35 -2.59
CA LEU A 876 -27.25 18.00 -1.38
C LEU A 876 -28.38 18.73 -0.63
N HIS A 877 -28.61 18.35 0.62
CA HIS A 877 -29.50 19.03 1.56
C HIS A 877 -28.72 19.98 2.47
N TRP A 878 -28.62 21.24 2.07
CA TRP A 878 -27.90 22.29 2.82
C TRP A 878 -28.81 22.86 3.92
N LYS A 879 -28.84 22.16 5.07
CA LYS A 879 -29.76 22.39 6.19
C LYS A 879 -29.67 23.81 6.75
N GLU A 880 -28.46 24.31 6.93
CA GLU A 880 -28.13 25.64 7.46
C GLU A 880 -28.76 26.78 6.64
N ARG A 881 -28.94 26.55 5.34
CA ARG A 881 -29.57 27.50 4.41
C ARG A 881 -31.02 27.20 4.07
N ASN A 882 -31.57 26.07 4.55
CA ASN A 882 -32.88 25.55 4.16
C ASN A 882 -33.06 25.53 2.63
N LEU A 883 -32.09 24.94 1.93
CA LEU A 883 -32.10 24.79 0.48
C LEU A 883 -31.56 23.42 0.07
N THR A 884 -31.90 22.98 -1.15
CA THR A 884 -31.41 21.73 -1.74
C THR A 884 -30.81 21.99 -3.11
N ILE A 885 -29.69 21.34 -3.42
CA ILE A 885 -29.05 21.35 -4.73
C ILE A 885 -29.17 19.95 -5.32
N VAL A 886 -29.84 19.81 -6.46
CA VAL A 886 -29.88 18.54 -7.21
C VAL A 886 -28.90 18.64 -8.37
N GLN A 887 -27.94 17.72 -8.44
CA GLN A 887 -27.04 17.53 -9.58
C GLN A 887 -27.53 16.37 -10.44
N SER A 888 -27.91 16.67 -11.68
CA SER A 888 -28.39 15.72 -12.68
C SER A 888 -27.37 15.64 -13.82
N THR A 889 -26.82 14.45 -14.06
CA THR A 889 -25.77 14.19 -15.07
C THR A 889 -25.73 12.70 -15.44
N ALA A 890 -24.99 12.33 -16.50
CA ALA A 890 -24.50 10.97 -16.75
C ALA A 890 -22.95 10.89 -16.75
N PHE A 891 -22.27 11.92 -16.23
CA PHE A 891 -20.81 11.97 -16.13
C PHE A 891 -20.25 10.75 -15.36
N PRO A 892 -19.17 10.11 -15.86
CA PRO A 892 -18.30 10.55 -16.94
C PRO A 892 -18.66 9.97 -18.33
N LYS A 893 -19.87 9.43 -18.56
CA LYS A 893 -20.32 9.00 -19.91
C LYS A 893 -20.73 10.17 -20.81
N GLU A 894 -21.20 11.26 -20.20
CA GLU A 894 -21.59 12.50 -20.88
C GLU A 894 -20.85 13.71 -20.32
N ASP A 895 -20.65 14.72 -21.18
CA ASP A 895 -19.90 15.95 -20.88
C ASP A 895 -20.72 17.01 -20.09
N HIS A 896 -21.99 16.73 -19.80
CA HIS A 896 -22.95 17.68 -19.24
C HIS A 896 -23.34 17.36 -17.80
N THR A 897 -23.44 18.41 -16.98
CA THR A 897 -24.10 18.35 -15.67
C THR A 897 -25.00 19.57 -15.45
N ARG A 898 -26.17 19.35 -14.84
CA ARG A 898 -27.10 20.40 -14.43
C ARG A 898 -27.24 20.42 -12.92
N LEU A 899 -26.94 21.56 -12.32
CA LEU A 899 -27.29 21.87 -10.93
C LEU A 899 -28.64 22.60 -10.90
N THR A 900 -29.57 22.17 -10.06
CA THR A 900 -30.89 22.80 -9.88
C THR A 900 -31.04 23.26 -8.43
N VAL A 901 -31.30 24.55 -8.22
CA VAL A 901 -31.50 25.13 -6.88
C VAL A 901 -32.96 25.01 -6.46
N GLN A 902 -33.22 24.29 -5.37
CA GLN A 902 -34.51 24.25 -4.68
C GLN A 902 -34.40 25.07 -3.39
N GLY A 903 -35.38 25.92 -3.09
CA GLY A 903 -35.27 26.95 -2.05
C GLY A 903 -34.83 28.33 -2.60
N LYS A 904 -34.25 29.19 -1.76
CA LYS A 904 -33.85 30.57 -2.15
C LYS A 904 -32.77 31.13 -1.23
N GLY A 905 -31.77 31.83 -1.78
CA GLY A 905 -30.68 32.41 -0.97
C GLY A 905 -29.69 33.26 -1.76
N LYS A 906 -28.78 33.96 -1.08
CA LYS A 906 -27.60 34.57 -1.70
C LYS A 906 -26.37 33.78 -1.26
N PHE A 907 -25.68 33.13 -2.19
CA PHE A 907 -24.42 32.42 -1.95
C PHE A 907 -23.54 32.49 -3.21
N VAL A 908 -22.25 32.24 -3.03
CA VAL A 908 -21.28 32.05 -4.12
C VAL A 908 -21.27 30.58 -4.50
N LEU A 909 -21.39 30.28 -5.80
CA LEU A 909 -21.13 28.95 -6.33
C LEU A 909 -19.71 28.93 -6.91
N LYS A 910 -18.93 27.91 -6.56
CA LYS A 910 -17.56 27.66 -7.00
C LYS A 910 -17.54 26.31 -7.73
N ILE A 911 -17.47 26.33 -9.06
CA ILE A 911 -17.46 25.13 -9.89
C ILE A 911 -16.01 24.83 -10.25
N ARG A 912 -15.50 23.62 -9.96
CA ARG A 912 -14.15 23.23 -10.41
C ARG A 912 -14.08 23.27 -11.93
N VAL A 913 -13.00 23.82 -12.48
CA VAL A 913 -12.64 23.69 -13.89
C VAL A 913 -11.45 22.73 -13.97
N PRO A 914 -11.66 21.45 -14.34
CA PRO A 914 -10.58 20.46 -14.29
C PRO A 914 -9.41 20.83 -15.20
N GLN A 915 -8.17 20.56 -14.77
CA GLN A 915 -6.96 20.83 -15.58
C GLN A 915 -7.00 20.11 -16.94
N TRP A 916 -7.63 18.94 -17.02
CA TRP A 916 -7.75 18.16 -18.27
C TRP A 916 -8.72 18.77 -19.31
N ALA A 917 -9.58 19.72 -18.93
CA ALA A 917 -10.63 20.27 -19.78
C ALA A 917 -10.14 21.45 -20.65
N THR A 918 -9.07 21.26 -21.43
CA THR A 918 -8.34 22.39 -22.05
C THR A 918 -9.08 23.16 -23.14
N GLU A 919 -10.11 22.56 -23.77
CA GLU A 919 -11.04 23.24 -24.68
C GLU A 919 -11.99 24.24 -23.96
N GLY A 920 -11.95 24.26 -22.62
CA GLY A 920 -12.71 25.18 -21.78
C GLY A 920 -14.16 24.72 -21.53
N ILE A 921 -14.69 25.08 -20.35
CA ILE A 921 -16.05 24.72 -19.96
C ILE A 921 -17.05 25.81 -20.37
N LYS A 922 -18.30 25.41 -20.66
CA LYS A 922 -19.38 26.32 -21.02
C LYS A 922 -20.44 26.30 -19.93
N VAL A 923 -20.72 27.44 -19.33
CA VAL A 923 -21.74 27.58 -18.27
C VAL A 923 -22.92 28.40 -18.77
N SER A 924 -24.13 27.92 -18.53
CA SER A 924 -25.39 28.65 -18.75
C SER A 924 -26.21 28.68 -17.47
N ILE A 925 -26.98 29.75 -17.25
CA ILE A 925 -27.87 29.88 -16.09
C ILE A 925 -29.28 30.18 -16.61
N ASN A 926 -30.26 29.33 -16.24
CA ASN A 926 -31.64 29.37 -16.73
C ASN A 926 -31.71 29.43 -18.27
N GLY A 927 -30.93 28.58 -18.94
CA GLY A 927 -30.87 28.50 -20.41
C GLY A 927 -30.19 29.67 -21.12
N LYS A 928 -29.48 30.56 -20.41
CA LYS A 928 -28.72 31.68 -20.99
C LYS A 928 -27.22 31.53 -20.70
N PRO A 929 -26.33 31.64 -21.71
CA PRO A 929 -24.89 31.64 -21.49
C PRO A 929 -24.46 32.65 -20.43
N ALA A 930 -23.67 32.19 -19.46
CA ALA A 930 -23.12 33.01 -18.41
C ALA A 930 -21.69 33.41 -18.75
N GLN A 931 -21.38 34.71 -18.61
CA GLN A 931 -20.00 35.19 -18.67
C GLN A 931 -19.35 34.87 -17.32
N VAL A 932 -18.52 33.83 -17.28
CA VAL A 932 -17.82 33.35 -16.10
C VAL A 932 -16.38 33.08 -16.52
N ASP A 933 -15.41 33.54 -15.73
CA ASP A 933 -14.02 33.18 -15.94
C ASP A 933 -13.81 31.71 -15.53
N ALA A 934 -13.28 30.91 -16.45
CA ALA A 934 -13.41 29.46 -16.43
C ALA A 934 -12.16 28.78 -17.04
N VAL A 935 -10.98 29.21 -16.59
CA VAL A 935 -9.68 28.68 -16.99
C VAL A 935 -9.45 27.27 -16.42
N PRO A 936 -8.95 26.29 -17.19
CA PRO A 936 -8.60 24.95 -16.68
C PRO A 936 -7.62 25.02 -15.50
N GLY A 937 -7.87 24.23 -14.46
CA GLY A 937 -7.13 24.30 -13.19
C GLY A 937 -7.51 25.51 -12.33
N THR A 938 -8.78 25.94 -12.36
CA THR A 938 -9.30 27.04 -11.49
C THR A 938 -10.72 26.73 -10.96
N TYR A 939 -11.34 27.68 -10.24
CA TYR A 939 -12.75 27.60 -9.81
C TYR A 939 -13.60 28.73 -10.44
N ALA A 940 -14.43 28.35 -11.40
CA ALA A 940 -15.42 29.23 -12.02
C ALA A 940 -16.40 29.75 -10.95
N THR A 941 -16.44 31.08 -10.78
CA THR A 941 -17.04 31.72 -9.60
C THR A 941 -18.31 32.50 -9.95
N ILE A 942 -19.45 32.13 -9.35
CA ILE A 942 -20.78 32.68 -9.66
C ILE A 942 -21.48 33.16 -8.37
N GLN A 943 -21.46 34.46 -8.11
CA GLN A 943 -22.19 35.05 -6.98
C GLN A 943 -23.57 35.56 -7.42
N ARG A 944 -24.66 34.96 -6.90
CA ARG A 944 -26.04 35.33 -7.24
C ARG A 944 -26.99 35.28 -6.04
N LYS A 945 -28.17 35.89 -6.21
CA LYS A 945 -29.34 35.65 -5.37
C LYS A 945 -30.24 34.63 -6.08
N TRP A 946 -30.03 33.37 -5.75
CA TRP A 946 -30.69 32.20 -6.35
C TRP A 946 -32.15 32.07 -5.93
N LYS A 947 -32.96 31.54 -6.84
CA LYS A 947 -34.40 31.27 -6.68
C LYS A 947 -34.69 29.79 -6.89
N ASN A 948 -35.86 29.36 -6.42
CA ASN A 948 -36.34 28.00 -6.61
C ASN A 948 -36.58 27.71 -8.09
N GLY A 949 -35.91 26.70 -8.63
CA GLY A 949 -35.93 26.37 -10.05
C GLY A 949 -34.93 27.16 -10.91
N ASP A 950 -33.99 27.92 -10.32
CA ASP A 950 -32.81 28.37 -11.08
C ASP A 950 -31.96 27.13 -11.44
N THR A 951 -31.56 27.01 -12.72
CA THR A 951 -30.66 25.94 -13.21
C THR A 951 -29.29 26.52 -13.56
N ILE A 952 -28.24 25.75 -13.32
CA ILE A 952 -26.89 25.99 -13.81
C ILE A 952 -26.51 24.78 -14.65
N ASP A 953 -26.38 25.00 -15.95
CA ASP A 953 -26.00 24.02 -16.94
C ASP A 953 -24.52 24.17 -17.26
N ILE A 954 -23.76 23.07 -17.17
CA ILE A 954 -22.29 23.05 -17.30
C ILE A 954 -21.93 21.98 -18.32
N ASN A 955 -21.26 22.34 -19.42
CA ASN A 955 -20.66 21.41 -20.36
C ASN A 955 -19.13 21.46 -20.24
N ILE A 956 -18.50 20.28 -20.19
CA ILE A 956 -17.07 20.08 -19.91
C ILE A 956 -16.50 19.16 -21.00
N PRO A 957 -16.25 19.66 -22.23
CA PRO A 957 -15.99 18.83 -23.40
C PRO A 957 -14.88 17.80 -23.19
N PHE A 958 -15.20 16.53 -23.40
CA PHE A 958 -14.24 15.44 -23.29
C PHE A 958 -13.35 15.36 -24.52
N GLN A 959 -12.05 15.24 -24.27
CA GLN A 959 -11.00 15.07 -25.27
C GLN A 959 -10.11 13.88 -24.91
N PHE A 960 -9.44 13.32 -25.92
CA PHE A 960 -8.38 12.34 -25.69
C PHE A 960 -7.08 13.05 -25.30
N HIS A 961 -6.42 12.56 -24.26
CA HIS A 961 -5.09 13.01 -23.87
C HIS A 961 -4.24 11.84 -23.36
N LEU A 962 -2.94 12.07 -23.24
CA LEU A 962 -1.96 11.10 -22.78
C LEU A 962 -1.39 11.53 -21.44
N GLU A 963 -1.18 10.57 -20.54
CA GLU A 963 -0.44 10.73 -19.28
C GLU A 963 0.85 9.88 -19.35
N PRO A 964 1.99 10.48 -19.76
CA PRO A 964 3.29 9.80 -19.87
C PRO A 964 3.93 9.43 -18.53
N VAL A 965 4.66 8.30 -18.48
CA VAL A 965 5.61 8.01 -17.39
C VAL A 965 6.75 9.03 -17.42
N MET A 966 7.07 9.65 -16.28
CA MET A 966 7.91 10.86 -16.24
C MET A 966 9.34 10.69 -16.78
N ASP A 967 9.90 9.50 -16.65
CA ASP A 967 11.25 9.12 -17.08
C ASP A 967 11.30 8.36 -18.42
N GLN A 968 10.15 7.95 -18.97
CA GLN A 968 10.04 7.24 -20.24
C GLN A 968 8.74 7.61 -20.97
N GLN A 969 8.76 8.70 -21.74
CA GLN A 969 7.55 9.42 -22.15
C GLN A 969 6.69 8.70 -23.20
N ASN A 970 7.25 7.83 -24.04
CA ASN A 970 6.45 6.99 -24.96
C ASN A 970 5.60 5.96 -24.22
N ILE A 971 5.96 5.60 -22.98
CA ILE A 971 5.13 4.75 -22.13
C ILE A 971 4.07 5.62 -21.46
N ALA A 972 2.86 5.63 -22.02
CA ALA A 972 1.79 6.56 -21.63
C ALA A 972 0.44 5.87 -21.46
N SER A 973 -0.39 6.37 -20.53
CA SER A 973 -1.80 5.98 -20.43
C SER A 973 -2.68 6.88 -21.28
N LEU A 974 -3.67 6.29 -21.96
CA LEU A 974 -4.70 7.03 -22.70
C LEU A 974 -5.86 7.41 -21.77
N PHE A 975 -6.31 8.65 -21.86
CA PHE A 975 -7.49 9.15 -21.15
C PHE A 975 -8.53 9.70 -22.12
N TYR A 976 -9.80 9.67 -21.71
CA TYR A 976 -10.88 10.46 -22.29
C TYR A 976 -11.57 11.24 -21.16
N GLY A 977 -11.44 12.57 -21.18
CA GLY A 977 -11.81 13.40 -20.03
C GLY A 977 -11.04 12.99 -18.75
N PRO A 978 -11.71 12.69 -17.63
CA PRO A 978 -11.07 12.23 -16.39
C PRO A 978 -10.80 10.71 -16.37
N VAL A 979 -11.30 9.95 -17.34
CA VAL A 979 -11.34 8.48 -17.32
C VAL A 979 -10.14 7.91 -18.05
N LEU A 980 -9.38 7.07 -17.36
CA LEU A 980 -8.33 6.26 -17.95
C LEU A 980 -8.95 5.11 -18.75
N LEU A 981 -8.52 5.00 -20.01
CA LEU A 981 -8.91 3.93 -20.91
C LEU A 981 -7.84 2.84 -20.93
N ALA A 982 -8.19 1.65 -20.47
CA ALA A 982 -7.31 0.49 -20.54
C ALA A 982 -7.65 -0.35 -21.76
N ALA A 983 -6.63 -0.83 -22.48
CA ALA A 983 -6.81 -1.83 -23.52
C ALA A 983 -7.30 -3.14 -22.88
N GLN A 984 -8.36 -3.74 -23.41
CA GLN A 984 -8.76 -5.10 -23.05
C GLN A 984 -7.87 -6.07 -23.85
N GLU A 985 -7.09 -6.88 -23.13
CA GLU A 985 -6.14 -7.83 -23.73
C GLU A 985 -6.73 -9.24 -23.74
N GLU A 986 -6.48 -10.01 -24.80
CA GLU A 986 -6.90 -11.42 -24.88
C GLU A 986 -5.87 -12.38 -24.23
N GLU A 987 -4.60 -11.99 -24.19
CA GLU A 987 -3.49 -12.82 -23.72
C GLU A 987 -2.49 -12.03 -22.84
N PRO A 988 -1.65 -12.69 -22.02
CA PRO A 988 -0.57 -12.05 -21.27
C PRO A 988 0.50 -11.49 -22.22
N ARG A 989 1.15 -10.39 -21.85
CA ARG A 989 2.09 -9.67 -22.73
C ARG A 989 3.34 -9.23 -21.94
N LYS A 990 4.52 -9.36 -22.54
CA LYS A 990 5.77 -8.80 -22.01
C LYS A 990 6.00 -7.36 -22.47
N GLU A 991 5.70 -7.08 -23.74
CA GLU A 991 5.86 -5.74 -24.33
C GLU A 991 4.66 -4.85 -24.02
N TRP A 992 4.91 -3.56 -23.79
CA TRP A 992 3.87 -2.53 -23.74
C TRP A 992 3.07 -2.54 -25.07
N ARG A 993 1.79 -2.12 -25.02
CA ARG A 993 0.93 -2.18 -26.21
C ARG A 993 1.31 -1.04 -27.16
N LYS A 994 1.91 -1.38 -28.30
CA LYS A 994 2.24 -0.42 -29.36
C LYS A 994 0.97 0.19 -29.97
N VAL A 995 0.95 1.51 -30.09
CA VAL A 995 -0.17 2.29 -30.67
C VAL A 995 0.40 3.51 -31.41
N THR A 996 -0.10 3.77 -32.63
CA THR A 996 0.20 5.01 -33.37
C THR A 996 -0.98 5.98 -33.27
N LEU A 997 -0.73 7.20 -32.81
CA LEU A 997 -1.73 8.26 -32.65
C LEU A 997 -1.30 9.51 -33.44
N ASN A 998 -2.24 10.36 -33.87
CA ASN A 998 -1.88 11.57 -34.61
C ASN A 998 -1.36 12.67 -33.66
N ALA A 999 -0.19 13.25 -33.97
CA ALA A 999 0.50 14.24 -33.16
C ALA A 999 -0.33 15.53 -32.93
N LYS A 1000 -1.14 15.92 -33.92
CA LYS A 1000 -1.96 17.15 -33.88
C LYS A 1000 -3.32 16.95 -33.22
N ASN A 1001 -3.85 15.72 -33.22
CA ASN A 1001 -5.09 15.33 -32.56
C ASN A 1001 -5.05 13.85 -32.20
N ILE A 1002 -4.77 13.55 -30.93
CA ILE A 1002 -4.70 12.18 -30.37
C ILE A 1002 -5.95 11.35 -30.71
N GLY A 1003 -7.14 11.97 -30.79
CA GLY A 1003 -8.39 11.29 -31.11
C GLY A 1003 -8.61 10.97 -32.59
N ALA A 1004 -7.80 11.48 -33.52
CA ALA A 1004 -8.09 11.40 -34.95
C ALA A 1004 -8.03 9.98 -35.55
N THR A 1005 -7.29 9.06 -34.91
CA THR A 1005 -7.21 7.64 -35.30
C THR A 1005 -8.06 6.73 -34.41
N ILE A 1006 -8.68 7.26 -33.36
CA ILE A 1006 -9.44 6.49 -32.36
C ILE A 1006 -10.91 6.41 -32.80
N ASN A 1007 -11.40 5.19 -32.96
CA ASN A 1007 -12.80 4.92 -33.32
C ASN A 1007 -13.59 4.54 -32.05
N GLY A 1008 -14.92 4.64 -32.04
CA GLY A 1008 -15.73 4.16 -30.90
C GLY A 1008 -17.06 4.87 -30.70
N ASN A 1009 -17.65 4.65 -29.52
CA ASN A 1009 -18.82 5.36 -29.02
C ASN A 1009 -18.49 6.06 -27.67
N PRO A 1010 -18.35 7.40 -27.66
CA PRO A 1010 -18.14 8.18 -26.44
C PRO A 1010 -19.18 7.95 -25.34
N GLU A 1011 -20.47 7.80 -25.69
CA GLU A 1011 -21.57 7.60 -24.71
C GLU A 1011 -21.45 6.26 -23.95
N ALA A 1012 -20.80 5.27 -24.58
CA ALA A 1012 -20.47 3.98 -23.96
C ALA A 1012 -19.09 3.99 -23.27
N LEU A 1013 -18.28 5.03 -23.51
CA LEU A 1013 -16.83 5.08 -23.23
C LEU A 1013 -16.04 3.92 -23.85
N GLU A 1014 -16.57 3.31 -24.92
CA GLU A 1014 -15.94 2.15 -25.57
C GLU A 1014 -15.35 2.55 -26.92
N PHE A 1015 -14.06 2.31 -27.08
CA PHE A 1015 -13.24 2.77 -28.19
C PHE A 1015 -12.43 1.61 -28.80
N THR A 1016 -11.89 1.81 -30.00
CA THR A 1016 -11.13 0.81 -30.74
C THR A 1016 -9.93 1.45 -31.43
N ILE A 1017 -8.75 0.87 -31.22
CA ILE A 1017 -7.51 1.23 -31.90
C ILE A 1017 -6.84 -0.08 -32.33
N ASP A 1018 -6.47 -0.19 -33.61
CA ASP A 1018 -5.87 -1.39 -34.23
C ASP A 1018 -6.65 -2.70 -33.96
N GLY A 1019 -7.98 -2.60 -33.89
CA GLY A 1019 -8.89 -3.72 -33.61
C GLY A 1019 -9.04 -4.11 -32.14
N VAL A 1020 -8.29 -3.47 -31.22
CA VAL A 1020 -8.34 -3.73 -29.78
C VAL A 1020 -9.30 -2.76 -29.09
N THR A 1021 -10.15 -3.27 -28.20
CA THR A 1021 -11.10 -2.46 -27.42
C THR A 1021 -10.40 -1.72 -26.27
N TYR A 1022 -10.70 -0.44 -26.12
CA TYR A 1022 -10.29 0.43 -25.01
C TYR A 1022 -11.54 0.92 -24.28
N LYS A 1023 -11.56 0.84 -22.96
CA LYS A 1023 -12.73 1.21 -22.13
C LYS A 1023 -12.29 1.63 -20.72
N PRO A 1024 -13.18 2.19 -19.87
CA PRO A 1024 -12.82 2.68 -18.55
C PRO A 1024 -12.15 1.59 -17.70
N PHE A 1025 -11.02 1.89 -17.07
CA PHE A 1025 -10.29 0.89 -16.28
C PHE A 1025 -11.11 0.32 -15.09
N TYR A 1026 -12.14 1.04 -14.64
CA TYR A 1026 -13.11 0.54 -13.65
C TYR A 1026 -14.17 -0.43 -14.21
N GLU A 1027 -14.31 -0.57 -15.54
CA GLU A 1027 -15.09 -1.63 -16.22
C GLU A 1027 -14.21 -2.65 -16.96
N THR A 1028 -12.89 -2.50 -16.88
CA THR A 1028 -11.95 -3.51 -17.37
C THR A 1028 -11.73 -4.57 -16.31
N TYR A 1029 -12.17 -5.79 -16.64
CA TYR A 1029 -12.00 -7.01 -15.87
C TYR A 1029 -11.29 -8.03 -16.77
N GLY A 1030 -10.55 -8.98 -16.18
CA GLY A 1030 -9.61 -9.81 -16.95
C GLY A 1030 -8.32 -9.06 -17.33
N ARG A 1031 -7.70 -9.49 -18.43
CA ARG A 1031 -6.38 -9.03 -18.87
C ARG A 1031 -6.43 -7.65 -19.52
N HIS A 1032 -5.44 -6.81 -19.24
CA HIS A 1032 -5.44 -5.41 -19.68
C HIS A 1032 -4.05 -4.78 -19.79
N SER A 1033 -3.94 -3.69 -20.56
CA SER A 1033 -2.78 -2.79 -20.54
C SER A 1033 -3.25 -1.36 -20.23
N VAL A 1034 -2.73 -0.77 -19.14
CA VAL A 1034 -3.03 0.60 -18.71
C VAL A 1034 -2.05 1.62 -19.29
N TYR A 1035 -0.79 1.24 -19.47
CA TYR A 1035 0.19 2.00 -20.25
C TYR A 1035 0.45 1.33 -21.60
N LEU A 1036 0.78 2.16 -22.58
CA LEU A 1036 0.90 1.86 -24.00
C LEU A 1036 2.27 2.37 -24.48
N ASP A 1037 2.87 1.73 -25.48
CA ASP A 1037 4.07 2.20 -26.18
C ASP A 1037 3.61 3.06 -27.37
N VAL A 1038 3.53 4.38 -27.15
CA VAL A 1038 2.86 5.31 -28.06
C VAL A 1038 3.86 5.97 -29.00
N THR A 1039 3.60 5.83 -30.30
CA THR A 1039 4.23 6.60 -31.39
C THR A 1039 3.28 7.71 -31.83
N LEU A 1040 3.83 8.87 -32.22
CA LEU A 1040 3.07 9.95 -32.83
C LEU A 1040 3.43 10.10 -34.32
N GLU A 1041 2.42 10.30 -35.18
CA GLU A 1041 2.58 10.58 -36.61
C GLU A 1041 1.79 11.83 -37.03
N ASP A 1042 2.21 12.53 -38.09
CA ASP A 1042 1.77 13.90 -38.44
C ASP A 1042 0.42 14.03 -39.18
#